data_AF-A0A5J6U7K2-F1
#
_entry.id   AF-A0A5J6U7K2-F1
#
_cell.length_a   1.000
_cell.length_b   1.000
_cell.length_c   1.000
_cell.angle_alpha   90.00
_cell.angle_beta   90.00
_cell.angle_gamma   90.00
#
_symmetry.space_group_name_H-M   'P 1'
#
loop_
_entity.id
_entity.type
_entity.pdbx_description
1 polymer ?
#
loop_
_entity_poly.entity_id
_entity_poly.type
_entity_poly.pdbx_seq_one_letter_code
_entity_poly.pdbx_strand_id
1 'polypeptide(L)'
;MRIKNTGYNSALVLPTGSWKAMFLRGDQMAQTSAASLDHNGPIGATTIHSGKLNGIPEPYKSACEGALMLPMTGGSWQMLLFKGDRACWYHWDTKVRSEGPVTQLKHADGHPAWETMLPAGYRDGVDALLMDSTAESPSWTTYVFKNDRVATIDWNRGCTRECRIYDGAQPTAGWARLPAEWLRDYDHVLPLPSVSGAKRSLLIKGGNGCVFNWNTGPERTGPLTTLMPEVARLPAPYTTQYRPVVGRWATPAAPNPITVRLDLDGIGATRQFSGDVEQISGATRSHLYSWRVTAPAIAASTTEVTVTGRAQWKPGWTGCTAKITVPRVTEAAAAPAMRLELSFDDGNVCTYSLPYESAHLRTVDLEVDAMAGRAALASYDTADAAGPPEYVDRRLTIASAFAEAGIELRAAGAVNEVGTADSGADLRWSDSELHTAMVNNFSGHAETAQWKLWAFVANLHVNGHTGVMFDVQHGRHRQGMAVFHDQIRNEAGYFQLGLYVHELGHCFNLLHSWEKHLAGARLGPDGGRGDLSWMQYWNMYRGENGSGWDAYWSRFPFTFTADELAHLRHAHRNDIIPGGADWAAHGSAAYNAQDAALAAMNTPHVDDSGLALTLSARPFAYGEPVTVEIKLARDGRDVAVHRDLSPKSEYVTVAITAPSGATRLFRPLARQCGGHGEDSLTTLTADRPALYESAYLGSGADGQYFTDPGLYTVRALYIAPDGSRVVSPDLTVRIRLPRNADDQDAGELLMSDQAGNLMALLGSDSPALQSGNADLTELSDRFPDHPLAVYSRLAQGANAGRHYQHVRDGRIHVRQPDTKDAITQLTAAVDASTGPEGLNGITLNAAMRRLATVHAKAGDHTAAGDTLDRMVGHFRARHLPAPVLAAIQEQADSTRRQIVPGDRHREGGERA
;
A
#
# COMPACT_ATOMS: atom_id res chain seq x y z
N MET A 1 9.06 -21.89 -14.80
CA MET A 1 7.76 -21.60 -15.44
C MET A 1 6.67 -21.44 -14.39
N ARG A 2 5.55 -20.77 -14.70
CA ARG A 2 4.32 -20.76 -13.87
C ARG A 2 3.65 -22.14 -13.86
N ILE A 3 2.91 -22.47 -12.79
CA ILE A 3 2.04 -23.66 -12.73
C ILE A 3 0.91 -23.51 -13.76
N LYS A 4 0.53 -24.63 -14.40
CA LYS A 4 -0.49 -24.63 -15.45
C LYS A 4 -1.78 -25.28 -14.99
N ASN A 5 -2.91 -24.67 -15.35
CA ASN A 5 -4.24 -25.26 -15.11
C ASN A 5 -4.72 -26.17 -16.23
N THR A 6 -3.92 -26.32 -17.27
CA THR A 6 -4.11 -27.32 -18.32
C THR A 6 -3.85 -28.73 -17.81
N GLY A 7 -4.45 -29.72 -18.47
CA GLY A 7 -4.19 -31.13 -18.20
C GLY A 7 -2.82 -31.63 -18.62
N TYR A 8 -2.01 -30.78 -19.25
CA TYR A 8 -0.63 -30.99 -19.65
C TYR A 8 0.25 -29.85 -19.11
N ASN A 9 1.54 -30.10 -18.97
CA ASN A 9 2.49 -29.15 -18.40
C ASN A 9 3.20 -28.32 -19.47
N SER A 10 3.34 -28.86 -20.68
CA SER A 10 4.06 -28.22 -21.79
C SER A 10 3.38 -28.55 -23.11
N ALA A 11 3.42 -27.63 -24.06
CA ALA A 11 2.99 -27.89 -25.43
C ALA A 11 3.99 -27.31 -26.44
N LEU A 12 4.13 -27.97 -27.59
CA LEU A 12 5.12 -27.66 -28.62
C LEU A 12 4.48 -27.88 -29.99
N VAL A 13 4.77 -27.02 -30.97
CA VAL A 13 4.37 -27.23 -32.37
C VAL A 13 5.60 -27.69 -33.16
N LEU A 14 5.45 -28.74 -33.95
CA LEU A 14 6.51 -29.22 -34.83
C LEU A 14 6.62 -28.31 -36.06
N PRO A 15 7.84 -27.94 -36.49
CA PRO A 15 8.05 -27.09 -37.66
C PRO A 15 7.87 -27.91 -38.95
N THR A 16 6.64 -28.34 -39.23
CA THR A 16 6.28 -29.10 -40.43
C THR A 16 5.28 -28.35 -41.30
N GLY A 17 5.12 -28.76 -42.56
CA GLY A 17 4.17 -28.11 -43.49
C GLY A 17 2.69 -28.21 -43.06
N SER A 18 2.34 -29.15 -42.18
CA SER A 18 1.01 -29.26 -41.55
C SER A 18 1.11 -28.91 -40.07
N TRP A 19 0.10 -28.24 -39.49
CA TRP A 19 0.12 -27.98 -38.06
C TRP A 19 0.05 -29.29 -37.26
N LYS A 20 1.08 -29.55 -36.46
CA LYS A 20 1.17 -30.70 -35.56
C LYS A 20 1.69 -30.23 -34.21
N ALA A 21 0.97 -30.54 -33.14
CA ALA A 21 1.35 -30.15 -31.80
C ALA A 21 1.49 -31.36 -30.89
N MET A 22 2.51 -31.32 -30.03
CA MET A 22 2.76 -32.26 -28.95
C MET A 22 2.38 -31.62 -27.62
N PHE A 23 1.64 -32.36 -26.80
CA PHE A 23 1.21 -31.95 -25.47
C PHE A 23 1.81 -32.94 -24.47
N LEU A 24 2.62 -32.45 -23.54
CA LEU A 24 3.40 -33.27 -22.60
C LEU A 24 2.74 -33.27 -21.23
N ARG A 25 2.51 -34.47 -20.68
CA ARG A 25 1.82 -34.68 -19.41
C ARG A 25 2.49 -35.82 -18.67
N GLY A 26 3.25 -35.50 -17.62
CA GLY A 26 4.05 -36.52 -16.94
C GLY A 26 5.04 -37.17 -17.92
N ASP A 27 5.14 -38.49 -17.90
CA ASP A 27 5.89 -39.30 -18.87
C ASP A 27 5.09 -39.63 -20.15
N GLN A 28 3.91 -39.04 -20.33
CA GLN A 28 3.02 -39.26 -21.48
C GLN A 28 3.00 -38.05 -22.43
N MET A 29 2.68 -38.30 -23.68
CA MET A 29 2.41 -37.27 -24.67
C MET A 29 1.21 -37.61 -25.56
N ALA A 30 0.46 -36.59 -25.92
CA ALA A 30 -0.49 -36.63 -27.03
C ALA A 30 0.06 -35.78 -28.18
N GLN A 31 0.00 -36.30 -29.40
CA GLN A 31 0.29 -35.52 -30.60
C GLN A 31 -0.95 -35.47 -31.49
N THR A 32 -1.34 -34.27 -31.90
CA THR A 32 -2.50 -34.08 -32.77
C THR A 32 -2.15 -33.29 -34.02
N SER A 33 -2.96 -33.50 -35.05
CA SER A 33 -2.99 -32.76 -36.31
C SER A 33 -4.45 -32.52 -36.71
N ALA A 34 -4.68 -31.77 -37.80
CA ALA A 34 -6.04 -31.52 -38.28
C ALA A 34 -6.77 -32.84 -38.64
N ALA A 35 -6.01 -33.80 -39.16
CA ALA A 35 -6.52 -35.08 -39.65
C ALA A 35 -6.71 -36.13 -38.54
N SER A 36 -5.84 -36.16 -37.52
CA SER A 36 -5.76 -37.29 -36.60
C SER A 36 -5.18 -36.95 -35.22
N LEU A 37 -5.48 -37.82 -34.25
CA LEU A 37 -4.66 -38.02 -33.05
C LEU A 37 -3.50 -38.94 -33.45
N ASP A 38 -2.35 -38.35 -33.76
CA ASP A 38 -1.17 -39.05 -34.30
C ASP A 38 -0.53 -39.97 -33.25
N HIS A 39 -0.61 -39.62 -31.96
CA HIS A 39 -0.09 -40.44 -30.86
C HIS A 39 -0.77 -40.09 -29.54
N ASN A 40 -0.92 -41.09 -28.66
CA ASN A 40 -1.33 -40.93 -27.26
C ASN A 40 -0.69 -42.05 -26.42
N GLY A 41 0.35 -41.73 -25.66
CA GLY A 41 1.09 -42.71 -24.87
C GLY A 41 2.46 -42.21 -24.41
N PRO A 42 3.37 -43.10 -24.01
CA PRO A 42 4.64 -42.71 -23.40
C PRO A 42 5.52 -41.84 -24.30
N ILE A 43 6.25 -40.91 -23.68
CA ILE A 43 7.26 -40.09 -24.34
C ILE A 43 8.41 -40.99 -24.80
N GLY A 44 8.70 -40.95 -26.11
CA GLY A 44 9.78 -41.72 -26.72
C GLY A 44 9.40 -43.13 -27.17
N ALA A 45 8.11 -43.46 -27.24
CA ALA A 45 7.65 -44.70 -27.87
C ALA A 45 8.23 -44.84 -29.30
N THR A 46 8.65 -46.03 -29.68
CA THR A 46 9.24 -46.29 -31.02
C THR A 46 8.24 -46.13 -32.15
N THR A 47 6.95 -46.21 -31.84
CA THR A 47 5.82 -46.04 -32.78
C THR A 47 5.62 -44.59 -33.24
N ILE A 48 6.23 -43.62 -32.56
CA ILE A 48 6.17 -42.20 -32.92
C ILE A 48 7.59 -41.65 -33.06
N HIS A 49 7.85 -40.92 -34.14
CA HIS A 49 9.15 -40.29 -34.40
C HIS A 49 10.35 -41.24 -34.29
N SER A 50 10.17 -42.52 -34.61
CA SER A 50 11.21 -43.56 -34.52
C SER A 50 11.91 -43.62 -33.15
N GLY A 51 11.19 -43.31 -32.06
CA GLY A 51 11.74 -43.32 -30.69
C GLY A 51 12.76 -42.22 -30.42
N LYS A 52 12.85 -41.17 -31.25
CA LYS A 52 13.86 -40.11 -31.09
C LYS A 52 13.80 -39.36 -29.76
N LEU A 53 12.65 -39.37 -29.08
CA LEU A 53 12.45 -38.75 -27.76
C LEU A 53 12.80 -39.66 -26.57
N ASN A 54 13.23 -40.91 -26.80
CA ASN A 54 13.51 -41.87 -25.72
C ASN A 54 14.67 -41.46 -24.81
N GLY A 55 15.59 -40.64 -25.29
CA GLY A 55 16.81 -40.22 -24.61
C GLY A 55 16.67 -38.91 -23.85
N ILE A 56 15.46 -38.36 -23.72
CA ILE A 56 15.24 -37.20 -22.85
C ILE A 56 15.56 -37.62 -21.40
N PRO A 57 16.47 -36.92 -20.70
CA PRO A 57 16.83 -37.26 -19.34
C PRO A 57 15.75 -36.87 -18.33
N GLU A 58 15.75 -37.52 -17.17
CA GLU A 58 15.00 -37.04 -16.01
C GLU A 58 15.67 -35.78 -15.41
N PRO A 59 14.91 -34.85 -14.82
CA PRO A 59 13.46 -34.86 -14.62
C PRO A 59 12.65 -34.33 -15.83
N TYR A 60 13.30 -33.94 -16.93
CA TYR A 60 12.64 -33.29 -18.07
C TYR A 60 11.68 -34.22 -18.83
N LYS A 61 11.89 -35.54 -18.75
CA LYS A 61 10.98 -36.51 -19.36
C LYS A 61 9.67 -36.64 -18.58
N SER A 62 9.72 -36.76 -17.25
CA SER A 62 8.54 -37.03 -16.42
C SER A 62 7.92 -35.80 -15.76
N ALA A 63 8.65 -34.69 -15.67
CA ALA A 63 8.23 -33.51 -14.90
C ALA A 63 8.55 -32.18 -15.61
N CYS A 64 8.54 -32.17 -16.95
CA CYS A 64 8.69 -30.96 -17.75
C CYS A 64 7.66 -29.89 -17.35
N GLU A 65 8.09 -28.67 -17.02
CA GLU A 65 7.22 -27.55 -16.60
C GLU A 65 6.97 -26.52 -17.70
N GLY A 66 7.79 -26.57 -18.75
CA GLY A 66 7.61 -25.82 -19.97
C GLY A 66 8.52 -26.37 -21.03
N ALA A 67 8.20 -26.10 -22.29
CA ALA A 67 9.05 -26.49 -23.39
C ALA A 67 8.99 -25.45 -24.51
N LEU A 68 10.07 -25.35 -25.28
CA LEU A 68 10.15 -24.46 -26.43
C LEU A 68 10.73 -25.23 -27.61
N MET A 69 10.01 -25.26 -28.74
CA MET A 69 10.54 -25.85 -29.97
C MET A 69 11.56 -24.88 -30.54
N LEU A 70 12.77 -25.36 -30.80
CA LEU A 70 13.83 -24.55 -31.39
C LEU A 70 13.84 -24.71 -32.91
N PRO A 71 14.41 -23.76 -33.65
CA PRO A 71 14.64 -23.90 -35.07
C PRO A 71 15.43 -25.16 -35.42
N MET A 72 15.15 -25.74 -36.58
CA MET A 72 15.86 -26.93 -37.05
C MET A 72 17.33 -26.61 -37.34
N THR A 73 18.26 -27.50 -36.93
CA THR A 73 19.68 -27.46 -37.36
C THR A 73 20.00 -28.77 -38.05
N GLY A 74 20.72 -28.71 -39.17
CA GLY A 74 21.16 -29.91 -39.88
C GLY A 74 20.00 -30.84 -40.31
N GLY A 75 18.82 -30.28 -40.56
CA GLY A 75 17.62 -31.04 -40.93
C GLY A 75 16.93 -31.79 -39.78
N SER A 76 17.33 -31.57 -38.53
CA SER A 76 16.77 -32.24 -37.35
C SER A 76 16.10 -31.27 -36.39
N TRP A 77 15.12 -31.77 -35.65
CA TRP A 77 14.39 -31.00 -34.64
C TRP A 77 15.15 -30.92 -33.33
N GLN A 78 14.87 -29.85 -32.59
CA GLN A 78 15.45 -29.60 -31.28
C GLN A 78 14.47 -28.83 -30.41
N MET A 79 14.62 -28.98 -29.11
CA MET A 79 13.74 -28.37 -28.12
C MET A 79 14.50 -28.00 -26.86
N LEU A 80 14.01 -26.98 -26.16
CA LEU A 80 14.33 -26.75 -24.76
C LEU A 80 13.24 -27.35 -23.89
N LEU A 81 13.65 -28.01 -22.82
CA LEU A 81 12.77 -28.53 -21.78
C LEU A 81 13.16 -27.87 -20.47
N PHE A 82 12.19 -27.32 -19.75
CA PHE A 82 12.41 -26.54 -18.54
C PHE A 82 11.94 -27.30 -17.29
N LYS A 83 12.74 -27.25 -16.22
CA LYS A 83 12.37 -27.70 -14.87
C LYS A 83 13.00 -26.75 -13.85
N GLY A 84 12.17 -26.03 -13.10
CA GLY A 84 12.67 -25.05 -12.12
C GLY A 84 13.52 -23.98 -12.81
N ASP A 85 14.76 -23.83 -12.33
CA ASP A 85 15.79 -22.92 -12.84
C ASP A 85 16.72 -23.57 -13.87
N ARG A 86 16.45 -24.80 -14.31
CA ARG A 86 17.28 -25.56 -15.27
C ARG A 86 16.57 -25.78 -16.60
N ALA A 87 17.37 -25.88 -17.65
CA ALA A 87 16.94 -26.25 -18.99
C ALA A 87 17.81 -27.38 -19.57
N CYS A 88 17.17 -28.27 -20.32
CA CYS A 88 17.82 -29.26 -21.18
C CYS A 88 17.60 -28.87 -22.65
N TRP A 89 18.68 -28.61 -23.37
CA TRP A 89 18.67 -28.48 -24.82
C TRP A 89 18.79 -29.86 -25.45
N TYR A 90 17.68 -30.34 -26.00
CA TYR A 90 17.57 -31.67 -26.58
C TYR A 90 17.45 -31.62 -28.10
N HIS A 91 18.35 -32.29 -28.80
CA HIS A 91 18.33 -32.48 -30.24
C HIS A 91 17.89 -33.92 -30.56
N TRP A 92 17.01 -34.10 -31.53
CA TRP A 92 16.32 -35.39 -31.70
C TRP A 92 17.26 -36.52 -32.17
N ASP A 93 18.25 -36.18 -32.99
CA ASP A 93 19.27 -37.14 -33.43
C ASP A 93 20.45 -37.28 -32.47
N THR A 94 21.05 -36.17 -32.03
CA THR A 94 22.25 -36.17 -31.18
C THR A 94 21.97 -36.14 -29.68
N LYS A 95 20.69 -36.20 -29.27
CA LYS A 95 20.22 -36.21 -27.87
C LYS A 95 20.58 -34.92 -27.12
N VAL A 96 21.01 -34.99 -25.86
CA VAL A 96 21.30 -33.82 -25.02
C VAL A 96 22.50 -33.06 -25.57
N ARG A 97 22.29 -31.81 -26.00
CA ARG A 97 23.37 -30.90 -26.41
C ARG A 97 23.96 -30.15 -25.23
N SER A 98 23.11 -29.68 -24.34
CA SER A 98 23.51 -29.02 -23.10
C SER A 98 22.43 -29.17 -22.04
N GLU A 99 22.86 -29.14 -20.79
CA GLU A 99 21.97 -29.11 -19.63
C GLU A 99 22.60 -28.19 -18.58
N GLY A 100 21.80 -27.30 -18.00
CA GLY A 100 22.30 -26.37 -16.99
C GLY A 100 21.28 -25.34 -16.56
N PRO A 101 21.72 -24.33 -15.79
CA PRO A 101 20.87 -23.22 -15.39
C PRO A 101 20.31 -22.48 -16.62
N VAL A 102 19.03 -22.09 -16.56
CA VAL A 102 18.37 -21.28 -17.60
C VAL A 102 19.12 -19.96 -17.80
N THR A 103 19.70 -19.39 -16.74
CA THR A 103 20.49 -18.16 -16.77
C THR A 103 21.70 -18.24 -17.71
N GLN A 104 22.28 -19.43 -17.88
CA GLN A 104 23.46 -19.66 -18.72
C GLN A 104 23.12 -20.06 -20.16
N LEU A 105 21.83 -20.21 -20.48
CA LEU A 105 21.38 -20.54 -21.83
C LEU A 105 21.82 -19.44 -22.79
N LYS A 106 22.45 -19.80 -23.91
CA LYS A 106 22.97 -18.89 -24.94
C LYS A 106 22.95 -19.59 -26.28
N HIS A 107 22.84 -18.84 -27.37
CA HIS A 107 22.80 -19.40 -28.73
C HIS A 107 24.09 -20.16 -29.08
N ALA A 108 25.25 -19.54 -28.83
CA ALA A 108 26.57 -20.10 -29.02
C ALA A 108 27.58 -19.41 -28.08
N ASP A 109 28.83 -19.87 -28.04
CA ASP A 109 29.88 -19.17 -27.30
C ASP A 109 30.11 -17.76 -27.86
N GLY A 110 30.29 -16.79 -26.96
CA GLY A 110 30.38 -15.37 -27.30
C GLY A 110 29.05 -14.64 -27.42
N HIS A 111 27.90 -15.34 -27.42
CA HIS A 111 26.57 -14.72 -27.39
C HIS A 111 26.13 -14.40 -25.95
N PRO A 112 25.24 -13.40 -25.77
CA PRO A 112 24.67 -13.09 -24.46
C PRO A 112 23.88 -14.28 -23.90
N ALA A 113 23.97 -14.47 -22.58
CA ALA A 113 23.23 -15.48 -21.87
C ALA A 113 21.83 -14.96 -21.49
N TRP A 114 20.86 -15.87 -21.32
CA TRP A 114 19.49 -15.50 -20.98
C TRP A 114 19.37 -14.66 -19.71
N GLU A 115 20.29 -14.80 -18.75
CA GLU A 115 20.36 -13.92 -17.58
C GLU A 115 20.49 -12.44 -17.94
N THR A 116 21.32 -12.12 -18.94
CA THR A 116 21.52 -10.74 -19.38
C THR A 116 20.45 -10.31 -20.39
N MET A 117 19.87 -11.26 -21.13
CA MET A 117 18.83 -10.98 -22.11
C MET A 117 17.45 -10.76 -21.49
N LEU A 118 17.10 -11.45 -20.40
CA LEU A 118 15.79 -11.30 -19.76
C LEU A 118 15.72 -10.02 -18.92
N PRO A 119 14.64 -9.22 -19.03
CA PRO A 119 14.41 -8.10 -18.12
C PRO A 119 14.31 -8.59 -16.68
N ALA A 120 14.71 -7.75 -15.71
CA ALA A 120 14.83 -8.15 -14.31
C ALA A 120 13.55 -8.80 -13.75
N GLY A 121 12.38 -8.25 -14.10
CA GLY A 121 11.07 -8.76 -13.68
C GLY A 121 10.65 -10.10 -14.30
N TYR A 122 11.42 -10.69 -15.22
CA TYR A 122 11.15 -12.00 -15.82
C TYR A 122 12.02 -13.12 -15.23
N ARG A 123 13.07 -12.78 -14.49
CA ARG A 123 14.11 -13.73 -14.04
C ARG A 123 13.63 -14.65 -12.91
N ASP A 124 12.63 -14.22 -12.14
CA ASP A 124 11.94 -14.96 -11.08
C ASP A 124 10.83 -15.89 -11.61
N GLY A 125 10.53 -15.83 -12.91
CA GLY A 125 9.61 -16.74 -13.58
C GLY A 125 8.88 -16.10 -14.75
N VAL A 126 8.38 -16.95 -15.65
CA VAL A 126 7.62 -16.56 -16.85
C VAL A 126 6.41 -17.47 -17.00
N ASP A 127 5.41 -16.98 -17.74
CA ASP A 127 4.16 -17.70 -17.99
C ASP A 127 4.31 -18.58 -19.22
N ALA A 128 4.51 -18.00 -20.40
CA ALA A 128 4.56 -18.73 -21.65
C ALA A 128 5.72 -18.27 -22.54
N LEU A 129 6.12 -19.14 -23.46
CA LEU A 129 7.18 -18.88 -24.43
C LEU A 129 6.63 -19.18 -25.83
N LEU A 130 7.02 -18.37 -26.81
CA LEU A 130 6.72 -18.61 -28.23
C LEU A 130 7.98 -18.39 -29.06
N MET A 131 8.42 -19.44 -29.76
CA MET A 131 9.49 -19.33 -30.75
C MET A 131 8.90 -18.83 -32.08
N ASP A 132 9.48 -17.76 -32.62
CA ASP A 132 9.07 -17.21 -33.92
C ASP A 132 9.84 -17.83 -35.08
N SER A 133 11.11 -18.16 -34.83
CA SER A 133 12.01 -18.72 -35.84
C SER A 133 11.73 -20.21 -36.07
N THR A 134 11.68 -20.63 -37.33
CA THR A 134 11.43 -22.04 -37.70
C THR A 134 12.65 -22.75 -38.30
N ALA A 135 13.64 -21.99 -38.78
CA ALA A 135 14.87 -22.49 -39.39
C ALA A 135 16.12 -21.84 -38.78
N GLU A 136 17.26 -22.52 -38.92
CA GLU A 136 18.56 -22.05 -38.46
C GLU A 136 18.89 -20.64 -38.98
N SER A 137 19.38 -19.79 -38.08
CA SER A 137 19.62 -18.37 -38.32
C SER A 137 20.62 -17.87 -37.28
N PRO A 138 21.48 -16.87 -37.59
CA PRO A 138 22.39 -16.28 -36.62
C PRO A 138 21.67 -15.51 -35.49
N SER A 139 20.36 -15.27 -35.63
CA SER A 139 19.51 -14.71 -34.58
C SER A 139 18.16 -15.42 -34.57
N TRP A 140 17.76 -15.90 -33.40
CA TRP A 140 16.44 -16.46 -33.13
C TRP A 140 15.61 -15.48 -32.32
N THR A 141 14.33 -15.37 -32.65
CA THR A 141 13.39 -14.53 -31.91
C THR A 141 12.48 -15.38 -31.04
N THR A 142 12.44 -15.09 -29.75
CA THR A 142 11.53 -15.72 -28.79
C THR A 142 10.72 -14.65 -28.07
N TYR A 143 9.41 -14.83 -28.00
CA TYR A 143 8.53 -14.03 -27.18
C TYR A 143 8.34 -14.68 -25.82
N VAL A 144 8.50 -13.89 -24.76
CA VAL A 144 8.44 -14.33 -23.37
C VAL A 144 7.30 -13.57 -22.70
N PHE A 145 6.27 -14.28 -22.27
CA PHE A 145 5.07 -13.70 -21.65
C PHE A 145 5.14 -13.82 -20.13
N LYS A 146 4.78 -12.77 -19.41
CA LYS A 146 4.65 -12.77 -17.95
C LYS A 146 3.58 -11.79 -17.52
N ASN A 147 2.60 -12.27 -16.75
CA ASN A 147 1.42 -11.51 -16.35
C ASN A 147 0.81 -10.85 -17.58
N ASP A 148 0.66 -9.53 -17.59
CA ASP A 148 0.15 -8.70 -18.69
C ASP A 148 1.25 -8.13 -19.61
N ARG A 149 2.49 -8.62 -19.51
CA ARG A 149 3.64 -8.15 -20.29
C ARG A 149 4.19 -9.21 -21.22
N VAL A 150 4.89 -8.74 -22.26
CA VAL A 150 5.66 -9.56 -23.18
C VAL A 150 7.03 -8.92 -23.47
N ALA A 151 8.07 -9.75 -23.47
CA ALA A 151 9.42 -9.38 -23.88
C ALA A 151 9.79 -10.12 -25.18
N THR A 152 10.42 -9.40 -26.11
CA THR A 152 10.94 -9.95 -27.37
C THR A 152 12.45 -10.14 -27.24
N ILE A 153 12.87 -11.39 -27.15
CA ILE A 153 14.26 -11.79 -27.00
C ILE A 153 14.83 -12.18 -28.36
N ASP A 154 15.82 -11.42 -28.82
CA ASP A 154 16.71 -11.79 -29.92
C ASP A 154 17.93 -12.51 -29.32
N TRP A 155 18.14 -13.77 -29.69
CA TRP A 155 19.20 -14.61 -29.12
C TRP A 155 20.64 -14.17 -29.46
N ASN A 156 20.79 -13.13 -30.28
CA ASN A 156 22.06 -12.49 -30.58
C ASN A 156 22.19 -11.10 -29.93
N ARG A 157 21.10 -10.34 -29.87
CA ARG A 157 21.08 -8.93 -29.45
C ARG A 157 20.53 -8.68 -28.04
N GLY A 158 19.90 -9.68 -27.42
CA GLY A 158 19.22 -9.56 -26.13
C GLY A 158 17.76 -9.12 -26.24
N CYS A 159 17.21 -8.53 -25.17
CA CYS A 159 15.85 -8.00 -25.19
C CYS A 159 15.77 -6.78 -26.11
N THR A 160 14.98 -6.90 -27.18
CA THR A 160 14.78 -5.84 -28.18
C THR A 160 13.53 -5.01 -27.93
N ARG A 161 12.60 -5.53 -27.11
CA ARG A 161 11.35 -4.85 -26.74
C ARG A 161 10.78 -5.50 -25.48
N GLU A 162 10.27 -4.68 -24.56
CA GLU A 162 9.42 -5.10 -23.45
C GLU A 162 8.21 -4.17 -23.41
N CYS A 163 7.00 -4.73 -23.45
CA CYS A 163 5.76 -3.96 -23.49
C CYS A 163 4.61 -4.73 -22.84
N ARG A 164 3.42 -4.12 -22.76
CA ARG A 164 2.21 -4.87 -22.39
C ARG A 164 1.80 -5.81 -23.54
N ILE A 165 0.99 -6.81 -23.22
CA ILE A 165 0.41 -7.71 -24.21
C ILE A 165 -0.48 -6.93 -25.19
N TYR A 166 -1.22 -5.93 -24.71
CA TYR A 166 -2.07 -5.06 -25.53
C TYR A 166 -1.28 -4.29 -26.62
N ASP A 167 -0.08 -3.79 -26.29
CA ASP A 167 0.81 -3.13 -27.25
C ASP A 167 1.37 -4.07 -28.31
N GLY A 168 1.27 -5.38 -28.05
CA GLY A 168 1.74 -6.45 -28.90
C GLY A 168 3.25 -6.67 -28.85
N ALA A 169 3.66 -7.94 -28.86
CA ALA A 169 5.05 -8.32 -29.01
C ALA A 169 5.65 -7.82 -30.35
N GLN A 170 4.77 -7.69 -31.35
CA GLN A 170 4.95 -6.86 -32.53
C GLN A 170 3.80 -5.83 -32.58
N PRO A 171 4.05 -4.58 -33.00
CA PRO A 171 3.07 -3.51 -32.98
C PRO A 171 2.07 -3.66 -34.13
N THR A 172 1.16 -4.61 -34.01
CA THR A 172 0.10 -4.90 -34.99
C THR A 172 -1.28 -4.71 -34.36
N ALA A 173 -2.26 -4.27 -35.15
CA ALA A 173 -3.57 -3.86 -34.65
C ALA A 173 -4.40 -4.97 -33.98
N GLY A 174 -4.04 -6.25 -34.16
CA GLY A 174 -4.76 -7.36 -33.56
C GLY A 174 -4.59 -7.45 -32.06
N TRP A 175 -3.42 -7.12 -31.51
CA TRP A 175 -3.15 -7.20 -30.06
C TRP A 175 -4.05 -6.29 -29.24
N ALA A 176 -4.29 -5.08 -29.75
CA ALA A 176 -5.21 -4.11 -29.15
C ALA A 176 -6.69 -4.56 -29.18
N ARG A 177 -7.02 -5.63 -29.92
CA ARG A 177 -8.37 -6.19 -30.02
C ARG A 177 -8.55 -7.47 -29.20
N LEU A 178 -7.52 -7.88 -28.45
CA LEU A 178 -7.65 -9.04 -27.58
C LEU A 178 -8.72 -8.76 -26.52
N PRO A 179 -9.65 -9.70 -26.29
CA PRO A 179 -10.59 -9.55 -25.21
C PRO A 179 -9.85 -9.56 -23.89
N ALA A 180 -10.51 -8.92 -22.95
CA ALA A 180 -10.11 -8.73 -21.59
C ALA A 180 -9.41 -9.91 -20.89
N GLU A 181 -10.07 -11.07 -20.97
CA GLU A 181 -9.64 -12.31 -20.36
C GLU A 181 -8.38 -12.89 -21.02
N TRP A 182 -7.91 -12.35 -22.14
CA TRP A 182 -6.70 -12.76 -22.84
C TRP A 182 -5.53 -11.77 -22.65
N LEU A 183 -5.67 -10.68 -21.91
CA LEU A 183 -4.59 -9.68 -21.80
C LEU A 183 -3.48 -10.00 -20.79
N ARG A 184 -3.48 -11.20 -20.19
CA ARG A 184 -2.53 -11.61 -19.14
C ARG A 184 -2.39 -13.12 -19.00
N ASP A 185 -1.54 -13.65 -18.13
CA ASP A 185 -1.68 -15.00 -17.52
C ASP A 185 -1.84 -16.19 -18.48
N TYR A 186 -1.06 -16.27 -19.57
CA TYR A 186 -1.16 -17.37 -20.52
C TYR A 186 -0.61 -18.69 -19.98
N ASP A 187 -1.36 -19.79 -20.12
CA ASP A 187 -0.83 -21.12 -19.86
C ASP A 187 0.16 -21.54 -20.95
N HIS A 188 -0.24 -21.40 -22.22
CA HIS A 188 0.61 -21.71 -23.37
C HIS A 188 0.34 -20.73 -24.52
N VAL A 189 1.36 -20.51 -25.35
CA VAL A 189 1.23 -19.78 -26.61
C VAL A 189 1.87 -20.63 -27.69
N LEU A 190 1.08 -21.07 -28.67
CA LEU A 190 1.55 -21.96 -29.74
C LEU A 190 1.48 -21.24 -31.09
N PRO A 191 2.47 -21.41 -31.99
CA PRO A 191 2.39 -20.83 -33.32
C PRO A 191 1.31 -21.56 -34.14
N LEU A 192 0.55 -20.81 -34.95
CA LEU A 192 -0.38 -21.35 -35.94
C LEU A 192 0.11 -21.02 -37.35
N PRO A 193 -0.33 -21.75 -38.39
CA PRO A 193 0.00 -21.39 -39.76
C PRO A 193 -0.51 -19.99 -40.09
N SER A 194 0.36 -19.17 -40.69
CA SER A 194 0.02 -17.83 -41.15
C SER A 194 -1.10 -17.87 -42.18
N VAL A 195 -2.00 -16.89 -42.14
CA VAL A 195 -3.09 -16.73 -43.11
C VAL A 195 -2.95 -15.36 -43.72
N SER A 196 -2.91 -15.29 -45.06
CA SER A 196 -2.78 -14.03 -45.81
C SER A 196 -1.59 -13.17 -45.36
N GLY A 197 -0.46 -13.81 -45.03
CA GLY A 197 0.76 -13.14 -44.56
C GLY A 197 0.72 -12.66 -43.11
N ALA A 198 -0.40 -12.79 -42.39
CA ALA A 198 -0.49 -12.45 -40.97
C ALA A 198 -0.03 -13.62 -40.08
N LYS A 199 0.79 -13.32 -39.07
CA LYS A 199 1.15 -14.27 -38.02
C LYS A 199 -0.09 -14.66 -37.23
N ARG A 200 -0.18 -15.94 -36.86
CA ARG A 200 -1.26 -16.46 -36.03
C ARG A 200 -0.69 -17.27 -34.87
N SER A 201 -1.39 -17.23 -33.75
CA SER A 201 -1.04 -18.01 -32.56
C SER A 201 -2.30 -18.55 -31.89
N LEU A 202 -2.16 -19.69 -31.23
CA LEU A 202 -3.15 -20.22 -30.32
C LEU A 202 -2.73 -19.81 -28.90
N LEU A 203 -3.50 -18.92 -28.29
CA LEU A 203 -3.37 -18.56 -26.89
C LEU A 203 -4.19 -19.55 -26.06
N ILE A 204 -3.64 -20.06 -24.96
CA ILE A 204 -4.31 -21.08 -24.14
C ILE A 204 -4.36 -20.63 -22.68
N LYS A 205 -5.54 -20.82 -22.06
CA LYS A 205 -5.81 -20.62 -20.63
C LYS A 205 -6.79 -21.67 -20.13
N GLY A 206 -6.36 -22.52 -19.21
CA GLY A 206 -7.14 -23.64 -18.70
C GLY A 206 -7.66 -24.53 -19.82
N GLY A 207 -8.96 -24.80 -19.83
CA GLY A 207 -9.65 -25.57 -20.87
C GLY A 207 -10.03 -24.75 -22.10
N ASN A 208 -9.67 -23.47 -22.17
CA ASN A 208 -10.06 -22.55 -23.24
C ASN A 208 -8.88 -22.12 -24.10
N GLY A 209 -9.18 -21.68 -25.33
CA GLY A 209 -8.19 -21.11 -26.23
C GLY A 209 -8.74 -19.93 -27.04
N CYS A 210 -7.82 -19.14 -27.58
CA CYS A 210 -8.07 -18.08 -28.54
C CYS A 210 -7.20 -18.32 -29.78
N VAL A 211 -7.85 -18.53 -30.92
CA VAL A 211 -7.19 -18.49 -32.23
C VAL A 211 -7.00 -17.02 -32.58
N PHE A 212 -5.75 -16.56 -32.50
CA PHE A 212 -5.40 -15.16 -32.54
C PHE A 212 -4.62 -14.81 -33.80
N ASN A 213 -5.10 -13.80 -34.53
CA ASN A 213 -4.42 -13.21 -35.66
C ASN A 213 -3.77 -11.90 -35.24
N TRP A 214 -2.46 -11.80 -35.40
CA TRP A 214 -1.70 -10.68 -34.88
C TRP A 214 -2.11 -9.36 -35.56
N ASN A 215 -2.60 -9.39 -36.80
CA ASN A 215 -3.01 -8.21 -37.52
C ASN A 215 -4.47 -7.82 -37.27
N THR A 216 -5.38 -8.79 -37.14
CA THR A 216 -6.83 -8.52 -37.12
C THR A 216 -7.51 -8.77 -35.78
N GLY A 217 -6.90 -9.51 -34.87
CA GLY A 217 -7.43 -9.78 -33.53
C GLY A 217 -7.87 -11.23 -33.31
N PRO A 218 -8.72 -11.49 -32.30
CA PRO A 218 -9.27 -12.82 -32.04
C PRO A 218 -10.16 -13.29 -33.20
N GLU A 219 -9.85 -14.43 -33.80
CA GLU A 219 -10.68 -15.05 -34.85
C GLU A 219 -11.74 -15.99 -34.25
N ARG A 220 -11.40 -16.65 -33.14
CA ARG A 220 -12.29 -17.57 -32.41
C ARG A 220 -11.82 -17.73 -30.98
N THR A 221 -12.75 -17.73 -30.03
CA THR A 221 -12.51 -18.03 -28.61
C THR A 221 -13.45 -19.13 -28.14
N GLY A 222 -13.04 -19.92 -27.14
CA GLY A 222 -13.89 -20.92 -26.51
C GLY A 222 -13.14 -22.17 -26.04
N PRO A 223 -13.87 -23.24 -25.68
CA PRO A 223 -13.28 -24.48 -25.18
C PRO A 223 -12.36 -25.14 -26.20
N LEU A 224 -11.20 -25.65 -25.76
CA LEU A 224 -10.24 -26.36 -26.63
C LEU A 224 -10.90 -27.55 -27.34
N THR A 225 -11.88 -28.20 -26.71
CA THR A 225 -12.63 -29.33 -27.27
C THR A 225 -13.44 -28.97 -28.51
N THR A 226 -13.74 -27.68 -28.74
CA THR A 226 -14.55 -27.21 -29.87
C THR A 226 -13.86 -26.11 -30.68
N LEU A 227 -12.73 -25.59 -30.22
CA LEU A 227 -12.07 -24.42 -30.79
C LEU A 227 -11.56 -24.68 -32.20
N MET A 228 -10.82 -25.76 -32.43
CA MET A 228 -10.29 -26.13 -33.74
C MET A 228 -10.13 -27.65 -33.87
N PRO A 229 -10.27 -28.24 -35.07
CA PRO A 229 -10.20 -29.70 -35.26
C PRO A 229 -8.94 -30.34 -34.69
N GLU A 230 -7.81 -29.64 -34.74
CA GLU A 230 -6.50 -30.11 -34.29
C GLU A 230 -6.46 -30.33 -32.78
N VAL A 231 -7.07 -29.45 -31.98
CA VAL A 231 -7.06 -29.56 -30.51
C VAL A 231 -8.31 -30.24 -29.96
N ALA A 232 -9.41 -30.26 -30.73
CA ALA A 232 -10.63 -31.00 -30.40
C ALA A 232 -10.41 -32.52 -30.29
N ARG A 233 -9.37 -33.06 -30.96
CA ARG A 233 -8.99 -34.48 -30.92
C ARG A 233 -8.17 -34.87 -29.70
N LEU A 234 -7.79 -33.91 -28.85
CA LEU A 234 -7.02 -34.22 -27.66
C LEU A 234 -7.81 -35.14 -26.72
N PRO A 235 -7.19 -36.18 -26.16
CA PRO A 235 -7.84 -37.03 -25.18
C PRO A 235 -8.29 -36.22 -23.96
N ALA A 236 -9.37 -36.65 -23.31
CA ALA A 236 -9.96 -35.93 -22.18
C ALA A 236 -8.95 -35.46 -21.10
N PRO A 237 -7.92 -36.23 -20.70
CA PRO A 237 -6.96 -35.75 -19.72
C PRO A 237 -6.13 -34.54 -20.14
N TYR A 238 -6.01 -34.26 -21.44
CA TYR A 238 -5.30 -33.09 -22.00
C TYR A 238 -6.20 -31.88 -22.17
N THR A 239 -7.52 -32.07 -22.28
CA THR A 239 -8.51 -30.99 -22.38
C THR A 239 -9.18 -30.67 -21.03
N THR A 240 -8.85 -31.43 -19.99
CA THR A 240 -9.34 -31.20 -18.62
C THR A 240 -8.73 -29.93 -18.04
N GLN A 241 -9.59 -29.00 -17.61
CA GLN A 241 -9.22 -27.85 -16.81
C GLN A 241 -9.15 -28.23 -15.33
N TYR A 242 -8.07 -27.81 -14.68
CA TYR A 242 -7.86 -28.01 -13.25
C TYR A 242 -8.12 -26.71 -12.50
N ARG A 243 -8.53 -26.85 -11.22
CA ARG A 243 -8.70 -25.69 -10.35
C ARG A 243 -7.38 -24.93 -10.16
N PRO A 244 -7.41 -23.59 -10.18
CA PRO A 244 -6.27 -22.77 -9.77
C PRO A 244 -5.80 -23.14 -8.36
N VAL A 245 -4.50 -23.11 -8.13
CA VAL A 245 -3.90 -23.38 -6.81
C VAL A 245 -3.74 -22.06 -6.05
N VAL A 246 -4.87 -21.55 -5.57
CA VAL A 246 -4.98 -20.34 -4.75
C VAL A 246 -6.13 -20.50 -3.75
N GLY A 247 -5.93 -19.99 -2.53
CA GLY A 247 -7.00 -19.94 -1.53
C GLY A 247 -6.53 -20.09 -0.07
N ARG A 248 -7.52 -20.28 0.80
CA ARG A 248 -7.37 -20.50 2.24
C ARG A 248 -7.87 -21.89 2.62
N TRP A 249 -7.07 -22.61 3.39
CA TRP A 249 -7.42 -23.89 4.00
C TRP A 249 -7.23 -23.78 5.50
N ALA A 250 -8.14 -24.33 6.29
CA ALA A 250 -8.04 -24.22 7.73
C ALA A 250 -8.64 -25.43 8.44
N THR A 251 -8.11 -25.74 9.62
CA THR A 251 -8.76 -26.64 10.56
C THR A 251 -9.06 -25.88 11.86
N PRO A 252 -10.32 -25.88 12.34
CA PRO A 252 -10.65 -25.30 13.65
C PRO A 252 -10.36 -26.25 14.81
N ALA A 253 -9.76 -27.43 14.54
CA ALA A 253 -9.58 -28.47 15.53
C ALA A 253 -8.61 -28.07 16.65
N ALA A 254 -8.97 -28.39 17.90
CA ALA A 254 -8.12 -28.26 19.06
C ALA A 254 -6.96 -29.28 19.05
N PRO A 255 -5.84 -29.01 19.76
CA PRO A 255 -5.58 -27.81 20.56
C PRO A 255 -5.06 -26.63 19.75
N ASN A 256 -4.56 -26.84 18.53
CA ASN A 256 -3.91 -25.80 17.73
C ASN A 256 -4.57 -25.66 16.34
N PRO A 257 -5.59 -24.80 16.19
CA PRO A 257 -6.13 -24.46 14.89
C PRO A 257 -5.05 -23.90 13.98
N ILE A 258 -5.10 -24.29 12.71
CA ILE A 258 -4.15 -23.82 11.70
C ILE A 258 -4.92 -23.32 10.49
N THR A 259 -4.52 -22.15 10.02
CA THR A 259 -4.97 -21.57 8.76
C THR A 259 -3.77 -21.43 7.83
N VAL A 260 -3.91 -21.84 6.57
CA VAL A 260 -2.88 -21.73 5.54
C VAL A 260 -3.45 -21.01 4.32
N ARG A 261 -2.66 -20.10 3.76
CA ARG A 261 -2.95 -19.31 2.57
C ARG A 261 -1.91 -19.64 1.52
N LEU A 262 -2.35 -19.98 0.32
CA LEU A 262 -1.49 -20.36 -0.80
C LEU A 262 -1.89 -19.53 -2.01
N ASP A 263 -0.92 -18.91 -2.69
CA ASP A 263 -1.13 -18.15 -3.92
C ASP A 263 -0.05 -18.49 -4.95
N LEU A 264 -0.34 -19.49 -5.80
CA LEU A 264 0.57 -19.90 -6.86
C LEU A 264 0.10 -19.51 -8.25
N ASP A 265 -1.19 -19.22 -8.39
CA ASP A 265 -1.87 -19.20 -9.68
C ASP A 265 -3.10 -18.25 -9.70
N GLY A 266 -3.27 -17.41 -8.68
CA GLY A 266 -4.27 -16.34 -8.68
C GLY A 266 -3.91 -15.19 -9.62
N ILE A 267 -4.80 -14.20 -9.73
CA ILE A 267 -4.54 -12.96 -10.48
C ILE A 267 -3.34 -12.24 -9.83
N GLY A 268 -2.28 -11.99 -10.61
CA GLY A 268 -1.05 -11.41 -10.08
C GLY A 268 -0.42 -12.27 -8.98
N ALA A 269 -0.40 -13.59 -9.18
CA ALA A 269 0.08 -14.57 -8.19
C ALA A 269 1.44 -14.19 -7.61
N THR A 270 1.54 -14.18 -6.28
CA THR A 270 2.80 -13.82 -5.60
C THR A 270 3.78 -14.99 -5.52
N ARG A 271 3.31 -16.22 -5.80
CA ARG A 271 4.06 -17.49 -5.68
C ARG A 271 4.53 -17.76 -4.25
N GLN A 272 3.69 -17.42 -3.27
CA GLN A 272 4.00 -17.52 -1.85
C GLN A 272 2.96 -18.35 -1.12
N PHE A 273 3.31 -18.74 0.10
CA PHE A 273 2.33 -19.29 1.03
C PHE A 273 2.66 -18.87 2.46
N SER A 274 1.63 -18.80 3.30
CA SER A 274 1.74 -18.38 4.68
C SER A 274 0.72 -19.12 5.54
N GLY A 275 0.90 -19.09 6.86
CA GLY A 275 -0.06 -19.66 7.78
C GLY A 275 -0.03 -19.02 9.14
N ASP A 276 -1.13 -19.24 9.87
CA ASP A 276 -1.30 -18.84 11.26
C ASP A 276 -1.61 -20.07 12.10
N VAL A 277 -0.98 -20.14 13.26
CA VAL A 277 -1.22 -21.14 14.30
C VAL A 277 -1.82 -20.44 15.50
N GLU A 278 -2.92 -20.98 15.99
CA GLU A 278 -3.60 -20.51 17.20
C GLU A 278 -3.60 -21.61 18.25
N GLN A 279 -4.00 -21.26 19.46
CA GLN A 279 -4.23 -22.17 20.58
C GLN A 279 -5.67 -22.06 21.03
N ILE A 280 -6.32 -23.19 21.31
CA ILE A 280 -7.59 -23.26 22.02
C ILE A 280 -7.31 -23.76 23.45
N SER A 281 -7.70 -22.96 24.44
CA SER A 281 -7.68 -23.33 25.86
C SER A 281 -9.05 -23.04 26.47
N GLY A 282 -9.80 -24.09 26.80
CA GLY A 282 -11.21 -23.96 27.18
C GLY A 282 -12.05 -23.36 26.05
N ALA A 283 -12.72 -22.23 26.34
CA ALA A 283 -13.47 -21.46 25.35
C ALA A 283 -12.65 -20.34 24.68
N THR A 284 -11.38 -20.18 25.05
CA THR A 284 -10.52 -19.09 24.58
C THR A 284 -9.68 -19.55 23.39
N ARG A 285 -9.63 -18.72 22.34
CA ARG A 285 -8.73 -18.88 21.18
C ARG A 285 -7.70 -17.75 21.17
N SER A 286 -6.42 -18.08 21.07
CA SER A 286 -5.32 -17.10 21.08
C SER A 286 -4.38 -17.35 19.92
N HIS A 287 -3.89 -16.30 19.26
CA HIS A 287 -2.87 -16.43 18.23
C HIS A 287 -1.52 -16.76 18.86
N LEU A 288 -0.83 -17.77 18.32
CA LEU A 288 0.51 -18.15 18.78
C LEU A 288 1.57 -17.67 17.79
N TYR A 289 1.44 -18.08 16.52
CA TYR A 289 2.47 -17.87 15.52
C TYR A 289 1.88 -17.56 14.16
N SER A 290 2.56 -16.69 13.43
CA SER A 290 2.40 -16.49 11.99
C SER A 290 3.66 -16.97 11.28
N TRP A 291 3.55 -17.49 10.07
CA TRP A 291 4.71 -17.85 9.26
C TRP A 291 4.46 -17.64 7.77
N ARG A 292 5.54 -17.42 7.01
CA ARG A 292 5.48 -17.25 5.55
C ARG A 292 6.66 -17.87 4.83
N VAL A 293 6.48 -18.20 3.56
CA VAL A 293 7.50 -18.67 2.62
C VAL A 293 7.37 -17.86 1.33
N THR A 294 8.40 -17.06 1.03
CA THR A 294 8.36 -16.05 -0.04
C THR A 294 8.97 -16.51 -1.37
N ALA A 295 9.75 -17.59 -1.36
CA ALA A 295 10.39 -18.17 -2.55
C ALA A 295 10.45 -19.70 -2.46
N PRO A 296 9.29 -20.40 -2.55
CA PRO A 296 9.27 -21.84 -2.41
C PRO A 296 9.72 -22.58 -3.68
N ALA A 297 10.26 -23.77 -3.49
CA ALA A 297 10.39 -24.77 -4.55
C ALA A 297 9.00 -25.34 -4.87
N ILE A 298 8.61 -25.25 -6.13
CA ILE A 298 7.30 -25.72 -6.62
C ILE A 298 7.53 -26.93 -7.52
N ALA A 299 6.75 -27.98 -7.32
CA ALA A 299 6.71 -29.15 -8.19
C ALA A 299 5.25 -29.52 -8.47
N ALA A 300 4.87 -29.56 -9.75
CA ALA A 300 3.54 -29.98 -10.17
C ALA A 300 3.63 -31.31 -10.93
N SER A 301 2.81 -32.28 -10.53
CA SER A 301 2.60 -33.54 -11.24
C SER A 301 1.23 -33.55 -11.93
N THR A 302 0.84 -34.70 -12.47
CA THR A 302 -0.50 -34.91 -13.02
C THR A 302 -1.58 -35.05 -11.95
N THR A 303 -1.21 -35.30 -10.69
CA THR A 303 -2.13 -35.61 -9.61
C THR A 303 -2.07 -34.64 -8.44
N GLU A 304 -0.97 -33.91 -8.26
CA GLU A 304 -0.78 -33.00 -7.14
C GLU A 304 0.19 -31.87 -7.44
N VAL A 305 0.13 -30.82 -6.63
CA VAL A 305 1.11 -29.74 -6.57
C VAL A 305 1.74 -29.75 -5.19
N THR A 306 3.07 -29.83 -5.15
CA THR A 306 3.85 -29.74 -3.93
C THR A 306 4.64 -28.43 -3.91
N VAL A 307 4.65 -27.77 -2.75
CA VAL A 307 5.33 -26.49 -2.53
C VAL A 307 6.15 -26.62 -1.26
N THR A 308 7.44 -26.33 -1.29
CA THR A 308 8.34 -26.52 -0.15
C THR A 308 9.27 -25.32 0.04
N GLY A 309 9.48 -24.88 1.27
CA GLY A 309 10.48 -23.85 1.55
C GLY A 309 10.71 -23.61 3.04
N ARG A 310 11.73 -22.82 3.35
CA ARG A 310 12.07 -22.41 4.72
C ARG A 310 11.04 -21.38 5.20
N ALA A 311 10.38 -21.67 6.32
CA ALA A 311 9.38 -20.79 6.91
C ALA A 311 10.04 -19.68 7.75
N GLN A 312 9.59 -18.44 7.53
CA GLN A 312 9.92 -17.27 8.35
C GLN A 312 8.80 -17.04 9.37
N TRP A 313 9.10 -17.21 10.65
CA TRP A 313 8.12 -17.16 11.75
C TRP A 313 8.07 -15.80 12.45
N LYS A 314 6.89 -15.45 12.96
CA LYS A 314 6.66 -14.37 13.95
C LYS A 314 5.75 -14.89 15.07
N PRO A 315 6.13 -14.77 16.36
CA PRO A 315 7.48 -14.45 16.85
C PRO A 315 8.56 -15.37 16.25
N GLY A 316 9.81 -14.90 16.22
CA GLY A 316 10.91 -15.61 15.57
C GLY A 316 11.10 -17.03 16.12
N TRP A 317 11.27 -18.00 15.22
CA TRP A 317 11.51 -19.40 15.55
C TRP A 317 12.70 -19.91 14.76
N THR A 318 13.57 -20.70 15.40
CA THR A 318 14.72 -21.31 14.74
C THR A 318 14.28 -22.52 13.94
N GLY A 319 14.37 -22.43 12.63
CA GLY A 319 14.48 -23.60 11.78
C GLY A 319 13.21 -24.44 11.63
N CYS A 320 12.39 -24.10 10.62
CA CYS A 320 11.35 -25.00 10.11
C CYS A 320 11.28 -24.97 8.57
N THR A 321 11.09 -26.13 7.96
CA THR A 321 10.76 -26.30 6.55
C THR A 321 9.29 -26.65 6.44
N ALA A 322 8.53 -25.85 5.70
CA ALA A 322 7.12 -26.10 5.43
C ALA A 322 6.96 -26.71 4.04
N LYS A 323 6.18 -27.79 3.96
CA LYS A 323 5.79 -28.47 2.72
C LYS A 323 4.27 -28.55 2.64
N ILE A 324 3.70 -28.05 1.54
CA ILE A 324 2.30 -28.18 1.21
C ILE A 324 2.16 -29.14 0.05
N THR A 325 1.18 -30.03 0.10
CA THR A 325 0.73 -30.86 -1.02
C THR A 325 -0.76 -30.64 -1.25
N VAL A 326 -1.13 -30.19 -2.45
CA VAL A 326 -2.52 -29.97 -2.88
C VAL A 326 -2.85 -30.93 -4.02
N PRO A 327 -3.85 -31.81 -3.88
CA PRO A 327 -4.32 -32.64 -4.99
C PRO A 327 -4.78 -31.77 -6.18
N ARG A 328 -4.43 -32.17 -7.39
CA ARG A 328 -4.96 -31.55 -8.61
C ARG A 328 -6.32 -32.16 -8.90
N VAL A 329 -7.36 -31.34 -8.82
CA VAL A 329 -8.73 -31.74 -9.15
C VAL A 329 -9.25 -30.90 -10.31
N THR A 330 -10.22 -31.45 -11.03
CA THR A 330 -10.87 -30.75 -12.13
C THR A 330 -11.61 -29.51 -11.63
N GLU A 331 -11.77 -28.50 -12.48
CA GLU A 331 -12.45 -27.24 -12.12
C GLU A 331 -13.85 -27.47 -11.51
N ALA A 332 -14.59 -28.42 -12.08
CA ALA A 332 -15.93 -28.79 -11.63
C ALA A 332 -15.96 -29.61 -10.33
N ALA A 333 -14.84 -30.17 -9.88
CA ALA A 333 -14.77 -30.91 -8.63
C ALA A 333 -14.78 -29.98 -7.41
N ALA A 334 -15.15 -30.52 -6.25
CA ALA A 334 -15.00 -29.84 -4.98
C ALA A 334 -13.52 -29.50 -4.72
N ALA A 335 -13.27 -28.36 -4.09
CA ALA A 335 -11.92 -27.96 -3.73
C ALA A 335 -11.29 -28.98 -2.76
N PRO A 336 -10.07 -29.45 -3.03
CA PRO A 336 -9.48 -30.54 -2.27
C PRO A 336 -8.92 -30.04 -0.94
N ALA A 337 -8.88 -30.91 0.07
CA ALA A 337 -8.08 -30.67 1.26
C ALA A 337 -6.59 -30.59 0.88
N MET A 338 -5.82 -29.75 1.58
CA MET A 338 -4.37 -29.75 1.47
C MET A 338 -3.75 -30.58 2.59
N ARG A 339 -2.53 -31.07 2.34
CA ARG A 339 -1.65 -31.59 3.38
C ARG A 339 -0.55 -30.57 3.68
N LEU A 340 -0.40 -30.16 4.93
CA LEU A 340 0.71 -29.36 5.43
C LEU A 340 1.65 -30.26 6.25
N GLU A 341 2.94 -30.19 5.99
CA GLU A 341 3.99 -30.80 6.79
C GLU A 341 4.96 -29.70 7.25
N LEU A 342 5.16 -29.60 8.56
CA LEU A 342 6.12 -28.69 9.18
C LEU A 342 7.24 -29.53 9.80
N SER A 343 8.42 -29.46 9.22
CA SER A 343 9.60 -30.22 9.65
C SER A 343 10.60 -29.27 10.31
N PHE A 344 10.81 -29.46 11.61
CA PHE A 344 11.68 -28.63 12.45
C PHE A 344 13.10 -29.19 12.50
N ASP A 345 14.08 -28.31 12.71
CA ASP A 345 15.51 -28.68 12.69
C ASP A 345 15.93 -29.58 13.87
N ASP A 346 15.10 -29.66 14.91
CA ASP A 346 15.26 -30.58 16.05
C ASP A 346 14.81 -32.03 15.73
N GLY A 347 14.31 -32.27 14.52
CA GLY A 347 13.82 -33.56 14.05
C GLY A 347 12.31 -33.77 14.22
N ASN A 348 11.59 -32.84 14.84
CA ASN A 348 10.13 -32.93 14.98
C ASN A 348 9.43 -32.67 13.65
N VAL A 349 8.40 -33.45 13.34
CA VAL A 349 7.57 -33.29 12.14
C VAL A 349 6.10 -33.29 12.52
N CYS A 350 5.38 -32.23 12.14
CA CYS A 350 3.94 -32.10 12.33
C CYS A 350 3.24 -32.16 10.98
N THR A 351 2.25 -33.04 10.82
CA THR A 351 1.45 -33.14 9.59
C THR A 351 -0.01 -32.81 9.87
N TYR A 352 -0.61 -31.99 9.01
CA TYR A 352 -2.01 -31.58 9.07
C TYR A 352 -2.72 -31.88 7.75
N SER A 353 -3.97 -32.31 7.82
CA SER A 353 -4.89 -32.30 6.68
C SER A 353 -5.88 -31.17 6.89
N LEU A 354 -5.87 -30.19 5.99
CA LEU A 354 -6.62 -28.95 6.11
C LEU A 354 -7.70 -28.93 5.02
N PRO A 355 -9.01 -28.90 5.35
CA PRO A 355 -10.05 -28.73 4.35
C PRO A 355 -9.98 -27.33 3.72
N TYR A 356 -10.46 -27.23 2.48
CA TYR A 356 -10.58 -25.95 1.79
C TYR A 356 -11.66 -25.09 2.43
N GLU A 357 -11.37 -23.80 2.60
CA GLU A 357 -12.29 -22.86 3.25
C GLU A 357 -12.78 -21.78 2.29
N SER A 358 -11.88 -21.12 1.54
CA SER A 358 -12.25 -19.99 0.67
C SER A 358 -11.25 -19.77 -0.46
N ALA A 359 -11.71 -19.16 -1.57
CA ALA A 359 -10.84 -18.68 -2.65
C ALA A 359 -10.10 -17.39 -2.25
N HIS A 360 -10.65 -16.64 -1.29
CA HIS A 360 -10.02 -15.46 -0.73
C HIS A 360 -9.05 -15.86 0.39
N LEU A 361 -7.89 -15.23 0.41
CA LEU A 361 -6.81 -15.52 1.36
C LEU A 361 -7.11 -14.94 2.74
N ARG A 362 -7.91 -13.87 2.78
CA ARG A 362 -8.41 -13.23 4.01
C ARG A 362 -9.87 -12.84 3.83
N THR A 363 -10.55 -12.70 4.96
CA THR A 363 -11.93 -12.25 5.03
C THR A 363 -11.99 -11.17 6.10
N VAL A 364 -12.67 -10.06 5.79
CA VAL A 364 -12.82 -8.90 6.64
C VAL A 364 -14.26 -8.44 6.58
N ASP A 365 -14.86 -8.14 7.72
CA ASP A 365 -16.17 -7.50 7.76
C ASP A 365 -15.98 -5.98 7.60
N LEU A 366 -16.62 -5.38 6.60
CA LEU A 366 -16.60 -3.94 6.37
C LEU A 366 -17.99 -3.37 6.64
N GLU A 367 -18.07 -2.49 7.62
CA GLU A 367 -19.25 -1.68 7.89
C GLU A 367 -19.09 -0.32 7.21
N VAL A 368 -20.11 0.12 6.48
CA VAL A 368 -20.12 1.43 5.82
C VAL A 368 -21.27 2.26 6.40
N ASP A 369 -20.91 3.37 7.01
CA ASP A 369 -21.85 4.36 7.52
C ASP A 369 -21.77 5.61 6.65
N ALA A 370 -22.91 6.25 6.39
CA ALA A 370 -22.96 7.45 5.56
C ALA A 370 -23.89 8.50 6.14
N MET A 371 -23.47 9.76 6.15
CA MET A 371 -24.35 10.86 6.54
C MET A 371 -25.57 10.93 5.61
N ALA A 372 -26.74 11.21 6.17
CA ALA A 372 -27.98 11.36 5.40
C ALA A 372 -27.80 12.29 4.19
N GLY A 373 -28.17 11.80 3.01
CA GLY A 373 -28.01 12.50 1.73
C GLY A 373 -26.60 12.47 1.10
N ARG A 374 -25.65 11.70 1.64
CA ARG A 374 -24.29 11.53 1.10
C ARG A 374 -24.10 10.05 0.77
N ALA A 375 -24.34 9.67 -0.47
CA ALA A 375 -24.28 8.25 -0.85
C ALA A 375 -22.83 7.74 -0.86
N ALA A 376 -22.61 6.52 -0.37
CA ALA A 376 -21.38 5.81 -0.62
C ALA A 376 -21.27 5.43 -2.10
N LEU A 377 -20.03 5.30 -2.61
CA LEU A 377 -19.82 4.89 -3.99
C LEU A 377 -20.32 3.45 -4.20
N ALA A 378 -21.33 3.28 -5.06
CA ALA A 378 -21.88 1.96 -5.35
C ALA A 378 -20.94 1.13 -6.24
N SER A 379 -20.51 1.70 -7.35
CA SER A 379 -19.64 1.05 -8.33
C SER A 379 -19.09 2.07 -9.33
N TYR A 380 -18.03 1.70 -10.02
CA TYR A 380 -17.44 2.46 -11.10
C TYR A 380 -17.20 1.55 -12.31
N ASP A 381 -17.55 1.98 -13.52
CA ASP A 381 -17.21 1.27 -14.75
C ASP A 381 -15.87 1.79 -15.28
N THR A 382 -14.86 0.93 -15.40
CA THR A 382 -13.55 1.38 -15.86
C THR A 382 -13.56 1.88 -17.31
N ALA A 383 -14.61 1.58 -18.09
CA ALA A 383 -14.85 2.13 -19.42
C ALA A 383 -15.07 3.66 -19.43
N ASP A 384 -15.50 4.24 -18.31
CA ASP A 384 -15.84 5.67 -18.23
C ASP A 384 -14.61 6.58 -18.08
N ALA A 385 -13.44 6.01 -17.76
CA ALA A 385 -12.18 6.74 -17.75
C ALA A 385 -11.58 6.72 -19.16
N ALA A 386 -10.77 7.75 -19.47
CA ALA A 386 -9.67 7.60 -20.41
C ALA A 386 -8.56 6.72 -19.78
N GLY A 387 -8.95 5.57 -19.23
CA GLY A 387 -8.06 4.60 -18.65
C GLY A 387 -7.13 4.07 -19.73
N PRO A 388 -6.06 3.38 -19.32
CA PRO A 388 -5.21 2.68 -20.27
C PRO A 388 -6.07 1.81 -21.21
N PRO A 389 -5.99 2.02 -22.55
CA PRO A 389 -6.76 1.23 -23.54
C PRO A 389 -6.53 -0.29 -23.41
N GLU A 390 -5.47 -0.64 -22.69
CA GLU A 390 -4.90 -1.95 -22.39
C GLU A 390 -5.52 -2.70 -21.21
N TYR A 391 -6.60 -2.17 -20.59
CA TYR A 391 -7.33 -2.88 -19.54
C TYR A 391 -8.75 -3.20 -19.95
N VAL A 392 -9.19 -4.34 -19.42
CA VAL A 392 -10.57 -4.78 -19.46
C VAL A 392 -11.45 -3.72 -18.81
N ASP A 393 -12.35 -3.17 -19.60
CA ASP A 393 -13.52 -2.49 -19.07
C ASP A 393 -14.28 -3.46 -18.16
N ARG A 394 -14.29 -3.13 -16.87
CA ARG A 394 -14.96 -3.91 -15.85
C ARG A 394 -15.58 -2.98 -14.83
N ARG A 395 -16.70 -3.42 -14.30
CA ARG A 395 -17.36 -2.73 -13.20
C ARG A 395 -16.69 -3.11 -11.89
N LEU A 396 -16.08 -2.12 -11.24
CA LEU A 396 -15.45 -2.26 -9.94
C LEU A 396 -16.32 -1.69 -8.83
N THR A 397 -16.28 -2.36 -7.69
CA THR A 397 -16.77 -1.90 -6.39
C THR A 397 -15.60 -1.93 -5.42
N ILE A 398 -15.74 -1.32 -4.24
CA ILE A 398 -14.74 -1.42 -3.18
C ILE A 398 -14.47 -2.91 -2.86
N ALA A 399 -15.53 -3.71 -2.76
CA ALA A 399 -15.44 -5.14 -2.49
C ALA A 399 -14.71 -5.90 -3.59
N SER A 400 -15.01 -5.65 -4.86
CA SER A 400 -14.38 -6.37 -5.98
C SER A 400 -12.92 -5.98 -6.17
N ALA A 401 -12.55 -4.73 -5.89
CA ALA A 401 -11.14 -4.29 -5.94
C ALA A 401 -10.29 -5.04 -4.91
N PHE A 402 -10.78 -5.21 -3.67
CA PHE A 402 -10.08 -6.04 -2.67
C PHE A 402 -10.19 -7.54 -2.93
N ALA A 403 -11.29 -8.01 -3.54
CA ALA A 403 -11.43 -9.40 -3.95
C ALA A 403 -10.35 -9.80 -4.98
N GLU A 404 -10.05 -8.94 -5.96
CA GLU A 404 -8.93 -9.10 -6.90
C GLU A 404 -7.58 -9.13 -6.16
N ALA A 405 -7.45 -8.39 -5.06
CA ALA A 405 -6.27 -8.42 -4.18
C ALA A 405 -6.20 -9.65 -3.27
N GLY A 406 -7.22 -10.52 -3.25
CA GLY A 406 -7.28 -11.73 -2.44
C GLY A 406 -7.94 -11.56 -1.06
N ILE A 407 -8.62 -10.44 -0.82
CA ILE A 407 -9.34 -10.14 0.43
C ILE A 407 -10.85 -10.08 0.15
N GLU A 408 -11.60 -10.93 0.84
CA GLU A 408 -13.07 -10.86 0.86
C GLU A 408 -13.51 -9.75 1.83
N LEU A 409 -14.22 -8.74 1.32
CA LEU A 409 -14.92 -7.76 2.15
C LEU A 409 -16.39 -8.17 2.28
N ARG A 410 -16.81 -8.57 3.49
CA ARG A 410 -18.20 -8.93 3.81
C ARG A 410 -18.98 -7.71 4.26
N ALA A 411 -20.28 -7.70 3.97
CA ALA A 411 -21.19 -6.58 4.20
C ALA A 411 -20.86 -5.26 3.45
N ALA A 412 -19.78 -5.24 2.65
CA ALA A 412 -19.45 -4.14 1.76
C ALA A 412 -20.60 -3.90 0.76
N GLY A 413 -21.23 -2.71 0.83
CA GLY A 413 -22.34 -2.30 -0.02
C GLY A 413 -23.69 -2.15 0.71
N ALA A 414 -23.82 -2.66 1.94
CA ALA A 414 -24.87 -2.23 2.86
C ALA A 414 -24.39 -0.94 3.53
N VAL A 415 -25.17 0.14 3.41
CA VAL A 415 -24.82 1.46 3.96
C VAL A 415 -25.82 1.81 5.04
N ASN A 416 -25.34 2.04 6.26
CA ASN A 416 -26.16 2.58 7.34
C ASN A 416 -26.24 4.10 7.18
N GLU A 417 -27.44 4.65 7.29
CA GLU A 417 -27.61 6.10 7.28
C GLU A 417 -27.43 6.68 8.69
N VAL A 418 -26.59 7.71 8.80
CA VAL A 418 -26.39 8.51 10.00
C VAL A 418 -27.16 9.81 9.86
N GLY A 419 -28.18 10.01 10.70
CA GLY A 419 -29.08 11.16 10.63
C GLY A 419 -28.40 12.47 11.01
N THR A 420 -28.71 13.54 10.25
CA THR A 420 -28.12 14.88 10.43
C THR A 420 -29.05 15.87 11.13
N ALA A 421 -30.18 15.43 11.67
CA ALA A 421 -31.23 16.34 12.19
C ALA A 421 -30.76 17.27 13.32
N ASP A 422 -29.79 16.82 14.12
CA ASP A 422 -29.24 17.56 15.28
C ASP A 422 -27.79 18.06 15.04
N SER A 423 -27.37 18.10 13.76
CA SER A 423 -26.01 18.45 13.35
C SER A 423 -25.75 19.98 13.32
N GLY A 424 -24.52 20.39 13.61
CA GLY A 424 -24.08 21.79 13.65
C GLY A 424 -24.02 22.42 12.26
N ALA A 425 -24.11 23.75 12.19
CA ALA A 425 -24.32 24.46 10.91
C ALA A 425 -23.15 24.37 9.91
N ASP A 426 -21.92 24.10 10.34
CA ASP A 426 -20.76 23.99 9.45
C ASP A 426 -20.46 22.57 8.97
N LEU A 427 -20.95 21.56 9.71
CA LEU A 427 -20.83 20.14 9.41
C LEU A 427 -19.38 19.69 9.14
N ARG A 428 -18.35 20.30 9.70
CA ARG A 428 -16.97 19.84 9.43
C ARG A 428 -16.51 18.83 10.48
N TRP A 429 -15.78 17.82 10.04
CA TRP A 429 -15.25 16.76 10.91
C TRP A 429 -13.76 16.94 11.15
N SER A 430 -13.33 16.73 12.40
CA SER A 430 -11.94 16.55 12.79
C SER A 430 -11.62 15.08 13.06
N ASP A 431 -10.34 14.70 13.01
CA ASP A 431 -9.90 13.32 13.28
C ASP A 431 -10.39 12.80 14.66
N SER A 432 -10.46 13.67 15.67
CA SER A 432 -10.96 13.34 17.01
C SER A 432 -12.46 13.02 17.01
N GLU A 433 -13.25 13.76 16.23
CA GLU A 433 -14.70 13.51 16.08
C GLU A 433 -14.96 12.24 15.26
N LEU A 434 -14.14 11.97 14.24
CA LEU A 434 -14.22 10.75 13.44
C LEU A 434 -13.87 9.51 14.27
N HIS A 435 -12.82 9.57 15.09
CA HIS A 435 -12.47 8.49 16.01
C HIS A 435 -13.59 8.24 17.03
N THR A 436 -14.14 9.31 17.62
CA THR A 436 -15.26 9.19 18.56
C THR A 436 -16.52 8.63 17.89
N ALA A 437 -16.79 9.01 16.64
CA ALA A 437 -17.89 8.46 15.85
C ALA A 437 -17.70 6.96 15.63
N MET A 438 -16.51 6.52 15.22
CA MET A 438 -16.20 5.10 15.07
C MET A 438 -16.46 4.33 16.36
N VAL A 439 -15.89 4.76 17.49
CA VAL A 439 -16.03 4.07 18.78
C VAL A 439 -17.49 3.89 19.20
N ASN A 440 -18.35 4.85 18.86
CA ASN A 440 -19.77 4.83 19.26
C ASN A 440 -20.69 4.12 18.26
N ASN A 441 -20.37 4.14 16.97
CA ASN A 441 -21.27 3.68 15.92
C ASN A 441 -20.84 2.39 15.25
N PHE A 442 -19.54 2.13 15.18
CA PHE A 442 -19.06 0.92 14.54
C PHE A 442 -19.51 -0.30 15.36
N SER A 443 -20.47 -1.05 14.84
CA SER A 443 -21.11 -2.15 15.57
C SER A 443 -20.13 -3.27 15.95
N GLY A 444 -19.06 -3.39 15.16
CA GLY A 444 -17.95 -4.32 15.37
C GLY A 444 -16.80 -3.77 16.21
N HIS A 445 -16.87 -2.53 16.71
CA HIS A 445 -15.76 -1.90 17.39
C HIS A 445 -15.33 -2.68 18.64
N ALA A 446 -14.02 -2.88 18.76
CA ALA A 446 -13.39 -3.40 19.95
C ALA A 446 -11.93 -2.96 19.98
N GLU A 447 -11.41 -2.71 21.18
CA GLU A 447 -9.99 -2.42 21.41
C GLU A 447 -9.13 -3.69 21.32
N THR A 448 -9.24 -4.42 20.19
CA THR A 448 -8.51 -5.66 19.92
C THR A 448 -8.15 -5.79 18.44
N ALA A 449 -7.15 -6.60 18.13
CA ALA A 449 -6.80 -6.93 16.76
C ALA A 449 -7.88 -7.81 16.11
N GLN A 450 -8.59 -7.30 15.11
CA GLN A 450 -9.73 -7.98 14.49
C GLN A 450 -9.84 -7.73 12.99
N TRP A 451 -10.48 -8.67 12.29
CA TRP A 451 -10.78 -8.54 10.85
C TRP A 451 -12.10 -7.81 10.63
N LYS A 452 -12.21 -6.61 11.19
CA LYS A 452 -13.36 -5.74 11.02
C LYS A 452 -12.87 -4.32 10.77
N LEU A 453 -13.56 -3.61 9.89
CA LEU A 453 -13.27 -2.23 9.50
C LEU A 453 -14.55 -1.41 9.44
N TRP A 454 -14.40 -0.11 9.67
CA TRP A 454 -15.44 0.89 9.54
C TRP A 454 -15.03 1.95 8.55
N ALA A 455 -15.91 2.24 7.58
CA ALA A 455 -15.75 3.31 6.62
C ALA A 455 -16.89 4.32 6.78
N PHE A 456 -16.54 5.60 6.91
CA PHE A 456 -17.51 6.66 7.10
C PHE A 456 -17.55 7.65 5.93
N VAL A 457 -18.72 7.81 5.33
CA VAL A 457 -18.99 8.81 4.29
C VAL A 457 -19.48 10.09 4.96
N ALA A 458 -18.52 10.93 5.32
CA ALA A 458 -18.75 12.25 5.90
C ALA A 458 -18.92 13.29 4.80
N ASN A 459 -19.26 14.52 5.17
CA ASN A 459 -19.40 15.63 4.24
C ASN A 459 -18.05 16.36 4.00
N LEU A 460 -17.47 17.07 4.99
CA LEU A 460 -16.23 17.85 4.85
C LEU A 460 -15.31 17.67 6.05
N HIS A 461 -14.00 17.72 5.83
CA HIS A 461 -12.99 17.75 6.89
C HIS A 461 -12.62 19.19 7.28
N VAL A 462 -12.24 19.42 8.55
CA VAL A 462 -11.78 20.74 9.03
C VAL A 462 -10.57 21.28 8.28
N ASN A 463 -9.69 20.39 7.79
CA ASN A 463 -8.50 20.72 7.01
C ASN A 463 -8.68 20.54 5.49
N GLY A 464 -9.89 20.27 5.01
CA GLY A 464 -10.16 20.12 3.57
C GLY A 464 -9.59 18.84 2.94
N HIS A 465 -9.39 17.78 3.73
CA HIS A 465 -8.99 16.46 3.21
C HIS A 465 -10.09 15.85 2.32
N THR A 466 -9.70 14.98 1.40
CA THR A 466 -10.60 14.19 0.55
C THR A 466 -10.93 12.84 1.20
N GLY A 467 -9.96 12.21 1.86
CA GLY A 467 -10.09 11.01 2.68
C GLY A 467 -9.04 10.96 3.78
N VAL A 468 -9.25 10.11 4.78
CA VAL A 468 -8.31 9.88 5.89
C VAL A 468 -8.60 8.55 6.59
N MET A 469 -7.57 7.75 6.86
CA MET A 469 -7.56 6.81 7.97
C MET A 469 -7.19 7.57 9.25
N PHE A 470 -8.20 7.95 10.03
CA PHE A 470 -8.07 8.89 11.16
C PHE A 470 -7.58 8.22 12.46
N ASP A 471 -7.68 6.89 12.57
CA ASP A 471 -7.46 6.17 13.81
C ASP A 471 -6.08 5.51 13.88
N VAL A 472 -5.03 6.21 13.44
CA VAL A 472 -3.68 5.63 13.33
C VAL A 472 -2.98 5.33 14.65
N GLN A 473 -3.40 5.96 15.76
CA GLN A 473 -2.54 6.14 16.95
C GLN A 473 -3.32 6.16 18.28
N HIS A 474 -4.56 5.65 18.27
CA HIS A 474 -5.39 5.48 19.46
C HIS A 474 -5.72 4.00 19.66
N GLY A 475 -5.43 3.45 20.84
CA GLY A 475 -5.81 2.09 21.21
C GLY A 475 -5.34 1.05 20.19
N ARG A 476 -6.25 0.17 19.77
CA ARG A 476 -6.03 -0.71 18.62
C ARG A 476 -6.45 0.02 17.34
N HIS A 477 -5.49 0.65 16.68
CA HIS A 477 -5.60 1.51 15.49
C HIS A 477 -5.88 0.77 14.17
N ARG A 478 -6.08 1.51 13.07
CA ARG A 478 -6.33 1.01 11.69
C ARG A 478 -7.66 0.30 11.47
N GLN A 479 -8.64 0.60 12.31
CA GLN A 479 -10.00 0.08 12.22
C GLN A 479 -10.95 1.03 11.48
N GLY A 480 -10.57 2.31 11.31
CA GLY A 480 -11.46 3.35 10.82
C GLY A 480 -10.88 4.23 9.72
N MET A 481 -11.67 4.46 8.67
CA MET A 481 -11.38 5.48 7.67
C MET A 481 -12.61 6.32 7.33
N ALA A 482 -12.40 7.50 6.77
CA ALA A 482 -13.45 8.38 6.30
C ALA A 482 -13.13 8.92 4.91
N VAL A 483 -14.17 9.11 4.09
CA VAL A 483 -14.12 9.93 2.88
C VAL A 483 -15.06 11.12 3.03
N PHE A 484 -14.73 12.24 2.38
CA PHE A 484 -15.49 13.48 2.49
C PHE A 484 -16.27 13.75 1.19
N HIS A 485 -17.51 13.26 1.15
CA HIS A 485 -18.40 13.30 -0.01
C HIS A 485 -18.50 14.70 -0.64
N ASP A 486 -18.65 15.75 0.16
CA ASP A 486 -18.86 17.10 -0.39
C ASP A 486 -17.58 17.68 -1.00
N GLN A 487 -16.41 17.13 -0.65
CA GLN A 487 -15.14 17.44 -1.29
C GLN A 487 -14.95 16.72 -2.64
N ILE A 488 -15.55 15.53 -2.80
CA ILE A 488 -15.26 14.62 -3.92
C ILE A 488 -16.44 14.36 -4.87
N ARG A 489 -17.66 14.79 -4.55
CA ARG A 489 -18.88 14.44 -5.31
C ARG A 489 -18.88 14.88 -6.78
N ASN A 490 -18.06 15.89 -7.11
CA ASN A 490 -17.90 16.39 -8.47
C ASN A 490 -16.70 15.76 -9.20
N GLU A 491 -15.90 14.95 -8.51
CA GLU A 491 -14.77 14.24 -9.08
C GLU A 491 -15.22 13.00 -9.86
N ALA A 492 -14.39 12.57 -10.80
CA ALA A 492 -14.68 11.39 -11.61
C ALA A 492 -14.78 10.10 -10.77
N GLY A 493 -15.57 9.13 -11.23
CA GLY A 493 -15.82 7.89 -10.49
C GLY A 493 -14.54 7.07 -10.21
N TYR A 494 -13.54 7.11 -11.09
CA TYR A 494 -12.25 6.44 -10.87
C TYR A 494 -11.49 7.03 -9.68
N PHE A 495 -11.56 8.36 -9.50
CA PHE A 495 -10.93 9.05 -8.39
C PHE A 495 -11.65 8.67 -7.08
N GLN A 496 -12.98 8.70 -7.09
CA GLN A 496 -13.76 8.33 -5.92
C GLN A 496 -13.44 6.89 -5.51
N LEU A 497 -13.47 5.92 -6.45
CA LEU A 497 -13.11 4.54 -6.16
C LEU A 497 -11.68 4.43 -5.62
N GLY A 498 -10.74 5.12 -6.27
CA GLY A 498 -9.34 5.15 -5.88
C GLY A 498 -9.14 5.61 -4.45
N LEU A 499 -9.84 6.65 -4.03
CA LEU A 499 -9.78 7.17 -2.67
C LEU A 499 -10.26 6.15 -1.64
N TYR A 500 -11.43 5.52 -1.83
CA TYR A 500 -11.91 4.49 -0.90
C TYR A 500 -10.91 3.32 -0.77
N VAL A 501 -10.39 2.83 -1.91
CA VAL A 501 -9.45 1.71 -1.91
C VAL A 501 -8.11 2.10 -1.29
N HIS A 502 -7.64 3.33 -1.51
CA HIS A 502 -6.41 3.88 -0.94
C HIS A 502 -6.47 3.95 0.59
N GLU A 503 -7.50 4.59 1.13
CA GLU A 503 -7.65 4.76 2.59
C GLU A 503 -7.89 3.42 3.30
N LEU A 504 -8.66 2.50 2.69
CA LEU A 504 -8.78 1.13 3.20
C LEU A 504 -7.45 0.37 3.09
N GLY A 505 -6.63 0.65 2.07
CA GLY A 505 -5.27 0.12 1.95
C GLY A 505 -4.42 0.48 3.16
N HIS A 506 -4.54 1.72 3.66
CA HIS A 506 -3.87 2.11 4.90
C HIS A 506 -4.38 1.33 6.13
N CYS A 507 -5.67 1.00 6.19
CA CYS A 507 -6.17 0.14 7.28
C CYS A 507 -5.48 -1.25 7.29
N PHE A 508 -5.04 -1.74 6.13
CA PHE A 508 -4.21 -2.96 5.99
C PHE A 508 -2.70 -2.73 6.15
N ASN A 509 -2.30 -1.58 6.70
CA ASN A 509 -0.91 -1.20 6.91
C ASN A 509 -0.11 -1.00 5.60
N LEU A 510 -0.76 -0.59 4.50
CA LEU A 510 -0.06 -0.24 3.26
C LEU A 510 0.34 1.24 3.27
N LEU A 511 1.62 1.51 3.13
CA LEU A 511 2.20 2.85 2.95
C LEU A 511 2.05 3.36 1.52
N HIS A 512 2.15 4.67 1.36
CA HIS A 512 2.29 5.30 0.05
C HIS A 512 3.47 4.72 -0.74
N SER A 513 3.37 4.74 -2.07
CA SER A 513 4.37 4.13 -2.94
C SER A 513 5.80 4.66 -2.72
N TRP A 514 5.99 5.94 -2.42
CA TRP A 514 7.31 6.53 -2.11
C TRP A 514 7.76 6.32 -0.66
N GLU A 515 6.85 5.93 0.23
CA GLU A 515 7.11 5.73 1.66
C GLU A 515 7.36 4.27 2.04
N LYS A 516 7.19 3.30 1.13
CA LYS A 516 7.34 1.86 1.45
C LYS A 516 8.70 1.52 2.08
N HIS A 517 9.74 2.29 1.75
CA HIS A 517 11.07 2.16 2.35
C HIS A 517 11.11 2.39 3.86
N LEU A 518 10.17 3.15 4.43
CA LEU A 518 10.05 3.37 5.88
C LEU A 518 9.75 2.07 6.62
N ALA A 519 9.09 1.12 5.96
CA ALA A 519 8.87 -0.23 6.47
C ALA A 519 9.91 -1.25 5.96
N GLY A 520 11.00 -0.80 5.32
CA GLY A 520 12.04 -1.69 4.80
C GLY A 520 11.68 -2.41 3.50
N ALA A 521 10.63 -1.99 2.79
CA ALA A 521 10.33 -2.49 1.46
C ALA A 521 11.15 -1.77 0.38
N ARG A 522 11.39 -2.45 -0.75
CA ARG A 522 12.07 -1.83 -1.89
C ARG A 522 11.11 -0.87 -2.59
N LEU A 523 11.61 0.32 -2.95
CA LEU A 523 10.83 1.27 -3.74
C LEU A 523 10.79 0.84 -5.21
N GLY A 524 9.66 1.11 -5.87
CA GLY A 524 9.51 0.99 -7.31
C GLY A 524 10.28 2.07 -8.09
N PRO A 525 10.01 2.20 -9.41
CA PRO A 525 10.63 3.21 -10.26
C PRO A 525 10.46 4.64 -9.71
N ASP A 526 11.44 5.51 -10.00
CA ASP A 526 11.49 6.90 -9.51
C ASP A 526 11.26 7.02 -7.98
N GLY A 527 11.91 6.19 -7.19
CA GLY A 527 11.74 6.18 -5.74
C GLY A 527 10.30 5.87 -5.30
N GLY A 528 9.59 5.03 -6.06
CA GLY A 528 8.19 4.68 -5.83
C GLY A 528 7.18 5.64 -6.45
N ARG A 529 7.58 6.80 -6.98
CA ARG A 529 6.67 7.73 -7.67
C ARG A 529 6.27 7.26 -9.08
N GLY A 530 6.99 6.29 -9.64
CA GLY A 530 6.63 5.62 -10.88
C GLY A 530 5.69 4.42 -10.71
N ASP A 531 5.29 4.07 -9.48
CA ASP A 531 4.37 2.95 -9.24
C ASP A 531 2.94 3.29 -9.69
N LEU A 532 2.36 2.40 -10.50
CA LEU A 532 0.94 2.39 -10.84
C LEU A 532 0.18 1.51 -9.83
N SER A 533 -0.10 2.08 -8.66
CA SER A 533 -0.80 1.41 -7.56
C SER A 533 -1.87 2.30 -6.95
N TRP A 534 -2.92 1.68 -6.38
CA TRP A 534 -3.89 2.34 -5.51
C TRP A 534 -3.22 3.19 -4.42
N MET A 535 -2.02 2.84 -3.95
CA MET A 535 -1.28 3.55 -2.90
C MET A 535 -0.40 4.72 -3.43
N GLN A 536 -0.64 5.19 -4.64
CA GLN A 536 0.05 6.33 -5.24
C GLN A 536 -0.76 7.62 -5.09
N TYR A 537 -0.09 8.76 -4.89
CA TYR A 537 -0.68 10.06 -5.17
C TYR A 537 -0.53 10.34 -6.66
N TRP A 538 -1.66 10.30 -7.33
CA TRP A 538 -1.79 10.39 -8.78
C TRP A 538 -1.21 11.69 -9.35
N ASN A 539 -1.25 12.81 -8.61
CA ASN A 539 -0.60 14.07 -8.99
C ASN A 539 0.93 14.05 -8.78
N MET A 540 1.46 13.18 -7.91
CA MET A 540 2.90 13.00 -7.68
C MET A 540 3.52 11.93 -8.59
N TYR A 541 2.71 11.28 -9.44
CA TYR A 541 3.17 10.24 -10.34
C TYR A 541 4.26 10.74 -11.29
N ARG A 542 5.33 9.96 -11.43
CA ARG A 542 6.48 10.22 -12.30
C ARG A 542 6.88 8.94 -13.02
N GLY A 543 6.30 8.74 -14.21
CA GLY A 543 6.57 7.59 -15.06
C GLY A 543 7.44 7.94 -16.27
N GLU A 544 7.97 6.91 -16.94
CA GLU A 544 8.83 7.06 -18.12
C GLU A 544 8.17 7.82 -19.28
N ASN A 545 6.82 7.80 -19.37
CA ASN A 545 6.07 8.41 -20.48
C ASN A 545 5.15 9.57 -20.03
N GLY A 546 5.46 10.21 -18.90
CA GLY A 546 4.68 11.34 -18.39
C GLY A 546 4.62 11.40 -16.87
N SER A 547 4.17 12.53 -16.35
CA SER A 547 4.03 12.77 -14.91
C SER A 547 2.70 13.46 -14.61
N GLY A 548 2.27 13.39 -13.37
CA GLY A 548 1.02 14.01 -12.89
C GLY A 548 -0.24 13.21 -13.20
N TRP A 549 -1.37 13.83 -12.87
CA TRP A 549 -2.70 13.21 -12.83
C TRP A 549 -3.07 12.46 -14.11
N ASP A 550 -3.06 13.14 -15.24
CA ASP A 550 -3.53 12.56 -16.51
C ASP A 550 -2.65 11.38 -16.95
N ALA A 551 -1.34 11.49 -16.72
CA ALA A 551 -0.38 10.44 -17.04
C ALA A 551 -0.56 9.19 -16.17
N TYR A 552 -0.97 9.37 -14.91
CA TYR A 552 -1.27 8.25 -14.01
C TYR A 552 -2.57 7.56 -14.43
N TRP A 553 -3.68 8.30 -14.49
CA TRP A 553 -5.01 7.71 -14.71
C TRP A 553 -5.18 7.11 -16.10
N SER A 554 -4.50 7.66 -17.11
CA SER A 554 -4.41 7.04 -18.44
C SER A 554 -3.60 5.75 -18.51
N ARG A 555 -2.97 5.34 -17.40
CA ARG A 555 -2.12 4.13 -17.32
C ARG A 555 -2.46 3.21 -16.17
N PHE A 556 -3.32 3.65 -15.25
CA PHE A 556 -3.55 2.95 -13.99
C PHE A 556 -4.37 1.67 -14.18
N PRO A 557 -3.85 0.48 -13.80
CA PRO A 557 -4.51 -0.81 -13.97
C PRO A 557 -5.71 -1.08 -13.06
N PHE A 558 -5.97 -0.18 -12.10
CA PHE A 558 -6.88 -0.44 -10.98
C PHE A 558 -6.44 -1.66 -10.14
N THR A 559 -5.13 -1.77 -9.81
CA THR A 559 -4.58 -2.81 -8.91
C THR A 559 -3.50 -2.26 -7.97
N PHE A 560 -3.16 -3.03 -6.94
CA PHE A 560 -1.96 -2.87 -6.10
C PHE A 560 -0.69 -3.38 -6.83
N THR A 561 0.49 -2.92 -6.41
CA THR A 561 1.77 -3.48 -6.87
C THR A 561 1.99 -4.91 -6.37
N ALA A 562 2.95 -5.63 -6.96
CA ALA A 562 3.28 -7.00 -6.56
C ALA A 562 3.67 -7.12 -5.06
N ASP A 563 4.42 -6.16 -4.53
CA ASP A 563 4.83 -6.15 -3.12
C ASP A 563 3.64 -5.87 -2.18
N GLU A 564 2.75 -4.94 -2.57
CA GLU A 564 1.51 -4.69 -1.81
C GLU A 564 0.59 -5.91 -1.82
N LEU A 565 0.45 -6.60 -2.95
CA LEU A 565 -0.27 -7.87 -3.04
C LEU A 565 0.36 -8.93 -2.12
N ALA A 566 1.70 -9.06 -2.11
CA ALA A 566 2.39 -9.98 -1.20
C ALA A 566 2.10 -9.65 0.28
N HIS A 567 2.03 -8.37 0.64
CA HIS A 567 1.62 -7.94 1.99
C HIS A 567 0.17 -8.33 2.30
N LEU A 568 -0.78 -7.90 1.47
CA LEU A 568 -2.21 -8.16 1.64
C LEU A 568 -2.50 -9.67 1.79
N ARG A 569 -1.80 -10.49 1.01
CA ARG A 569 -2.01 -11.94 0.92
C ARG A 569 -1.23 -12.73 1.96
N HIS A 570 0.02 -12.34 2.25
CA HIS A 570 0.98 -13.18 2.98
C HIS A 570 1.76 -12.51 4.11
N ALA A 571 1.47 -11.25 4.48
CA ALA A 571 2.03 -10.66 5.69
C ALA A 571 1.72 -11.51 6.93
N HIS A 572 2.62 -11.49 7.92
CA HIS A 572 2.36 -12.07 9.24
C HIS A 572 1.12 -11.41 9.84
N ARG A 573 0.27 -12.17 10.56
CA ARG A 573 -1.06 -11.71 10.97
C ARG A 573 -1.06 -10.31 11.57
N ASN A 574 -0.18 -10.06 12.55
CA ASN A 574 -0.16 -8.80 13.27
C ASN A 574 0.27 -7.62 12.39
N ASP A 575 1.10 -7.83 11.37
CA ASP A 575 1.58 -6.74 10.51
C ASP A 575 0.47 -6.17 9.59
N ILE A 576 -0.62 -6.91 9.41
CA ILE A 576 -1.71 -6.57 8.48
C ILE A 576 -3.07 -6.42 9.16
N ILE A 577 -3.39 -7.23 10.17
CA ILE A 577 -4.72 -7.21 10.81
C ILE A 577 -5.00 -5.82 11.41
N PRO A 578 -6.17 -5.21 11.18
CA PRO A 578 -6.60 -4.01 11.90
C PRO A 578 -6.47 -4.20 13.43
N GLY A 579 -6.01 -3.18 14.14
CA GLY A 579 -5.67 -3.27 15.56
C GLY A 579 -4.42 -4.10 15.90
N GLY A 580 -3.66 -4.53 14.88
CA GLY A 580 -2.45 -5.33 15.01
C GLY A 580 -1.21 -4.49 15.36
N ALA A 581 -0.18 -4.58 14.54
CA ALA A 581 1.06 -3.83 14.65
C ALA A 581 0.86 -2.35 14.33
N ASP A 582 1.76 -1.54 14.88
CA ASP A 582 1.82 -0.09 14.68
C ASP A 582 1.86 0.27 13.20
N TRP A 583 1.15 1.35 12.87
CA TRP A 583 1.13 1.89 11.52
C TRP A 583 2.57 2.18 11.06
N ALA A 584 2.88 1.82 9.81
CA ALA A 584 4.17 2.04 9.16
C ALA A 584 5.37 1.27 9.76
N ALA A 585 5.22 0.54 10.87
CA ALA A 585 6.33 -0.23 11.45
C ALA A 585 6.76 -1.41 10.54
N HIS A 586 5.80 -2.05 9.87
CA HIS A 586 6.00 -3.28 9.09
C HIS A 586 5.16 -3.33 7.79
N GLY A 587 4.73 -2.18 7.27
CA GLY A 587 3.86 -2.06 6.10
C GLY A 587 4.48 -2.42 4.74
N SER A 588 3.65 -2.51 3.70
CA SER A 588 4.03 -2.67 2.28
C SER A 588 5.11 -3.72 1.96
N ALA A 589 5.01 -4.90 2.59
CA ALA A 589 5.95 -6.03 2.44
C ALA A 589 7.36 -5.78 2.98
N ALA A 590 7.46 -5.26 4.21
CA ALA A 590 8.70 -5.23 4.98
C ALA A 590 9.54 -6.52 4.82
N TYR A 591 10.67 -6.39 4.11
CA TYR A 591 11.73 -7.38 4.02
C TYR A 591 12.87 -6.86 4.88
N ASN A 592 12.89 -7.24 6.16
CA ASN A 592 13.99 -7.03 7.12
C ASN A 592 14.84 -5.76 6.87
N ALA A 593 14.56 -4.66 7.55
CA ALA A 593 15.57 -3.61 7.70
C ALA A 593 15.44 -2.89 9.05
N GLN A 594 16.60 -2.59 9.63
CA GLN A 594 16.76 -1.52 10.61
C GLN A 594 16.10 -0.23 10.10
N ASP A 595 15.62 0.60 11.03
CA ASP A 595 14.89 1.84 10.76
C ASP A 595 15.65 2.74 9.75
N ALA A 596 15.23 2.72 8.48
CA ALA A 596 15.89 3.41 7.38
C ALA A 596 15.82 4.93 7.51
N ALA A 597 14.84 5.46 8.26
CA ALA A 597 14.73 6.87 8.57
C ALA A 597 15.81 7.30 9.57
N LEU A 598 16.15 6.47 10.55
CA LEU A 598 17.33 6.71 11.41
C LEU A 598 18.63 6.66 10.60
N ALA A 599 18.76 5.71 9.66
CA ALA A 599 19.92 5.66 8.76
C ALA A 599 20.00 6.89 7.83
N ALA A 600 18.87 7.47 7.44
CA ALA A 600 18.76 8.67 6.61
C ALA A 600 19.08 9.98 7.35
N MET A 601 19.07 9.98 8.69
CA MET A 601 19.43 11.12 9.54
C MET A 601 20.94 11.22 9.83
N ASN A 602 21.74 10.34 9.22
CA ASN A 602 23.19 10.52 9.17
C ASN A 602 23.52 11.79 8.40
N THR A 603 24.52 12.54 8.88
CA THR A 603 24.97 13.76 8.21
C THR A 603 25.40 13.44 6.78
N PRO A 604 24.80 14.05 5.75
CA PRO A 604 25.20 13.81 4.37
C PRO A 604 26.65 14.24 4.16
N HIS A 605 27.39 13.50 3.31
CA HIS A 605 28.79 13.82 3.02
C HIS A 605 28.97 15.16 2.28
N VAL A 606 27.95 15.60 1.52
CA VAL A 606 27.85 16.89 0.82
C VAL A 606 26.37 17.29 0.78
N ASP A 607 26.05 18.56 1.06
CA ASP A 607 24.70 19.14 0.95
C ASP A 607 24.73 20.38 0.03
N ASP A 608 24.17 20.25 -1.17
CA ASP A 608 24.08 21.32 -2.19
C ASP A 608 22.63 21.84 -2.36
N SER A 609 21.74 21.52 -1.40
CA SER A 609 20.31 21.87 -1.46
C SER A 609 20.07 23.38 -1.51
N GLY A 610 21.01 24.19 -1.01
CA GLY A 610 20.82 25.62 -0.80
C GLY A 610 19.83 25.90 0.32
N LEU A 611 19.70 24.99 1.29
CA LEU A 611 18.80 25.08 2.43
C LEU A 611 19.54 24.79 3.74
N ALA A 612 19.09 25.41 4.83
CA ALA A 612 19.56 25.15 6.18
C ALA A 612 18.36 24.83 7.08
N LEU A 613 18.32 23.60 7.63
CA LEU A 613 17.35 23.18 8.63
C LEU A 613 17.93 23.36 10.03
N THR A 614 17.24 24.12 10.88
CA THR A 614 17.67 24.39 12.26
C THR A 614 16.54 24.15 13.23
N LEU A 615 16.88 23.56 14.38
CA LEU A 615 15.96 23.35 15.50
C LEU A 615 16.36 24.25 16.65
N SER A 616 15.39 24.81 17.37
CA SER A 616 15.64 25.52 18.61
C SER A 616 14.55 25.26 19.66
N ALA A 617 14.96 25.23 20.92
CA ALA A 617 14.05 25.10 22.05
C ALA A 617 14.67 25.71 23.31
N ARG A 618 13.82 26.09 24.27
CA ARG A 618 14.25 26.44 25.63
C ARG A 618 14.36 25.19 26.52
N PRO A 619 14.95 25.27 27.71
CA PRO A 619 14.77 24.24 28.72
C PRO A 619 13.31 24.15 29.19
N PHE A 620 12.89 22.94 29.55
CA PHE A 620 11.52 22.62 30.00
C PHE A 620 11.54 22.17 31.48
N ALA A 621 10.46 22.45 32.19
CA ALA A 621 10.19 21.88 33.51
C ALA A 621 9.78 20.40 33.41
N TYR A 622 9.76 19.69 34.53
CA TYR A 622 9.26 18.33 34.59
C TYR A 622 7.77 18.29 34.23
N GLY A 623 7.37 17.38 33.32
CA GLY A 623 6.01 17.28 32.80
C GLY A 623 5.57 18.42 31.86
N GLU A 624 6.45 19.37 31.54
CA GLU A 624 6.10 20.45 30.63
C GLU A 624 5.98 19.95 29.18
N PRO A 625 4.87 20.26 28.47
CA PRO A 625 4.68 19.92 27.06
C PRO A 625 5.81 20.45 26.18
N VAL A 626 6.66 19.54 25.68
CA VAL A 626 7.84 19.91 24.89
C VAL A 626 7.45 20.38 23.49
N THR A 627 7.87 21.59 23.13
CA THR A 627 7.68 22.18 21.79
C THR A 627 9.01 22.64 21.21
N VAL A 628 9.30 22.29 19.95
CA VAL A 628 10.53 22.69 19.25
C VAL A 628 10.17 23.61 18.08
N GLU A 629 10.92 24.70 17.93
CA GLU A 629 10.83 25.55 16.74
C GLU A 629 11.69 24.95 15.62
N ILE A 630 11.06 24.73 14.47
CA ILE A 630 11.69 24.25 13.24
C ILE A 630 11.82 25.43 12.30
N LYS A 631 13.03 25.69 11.82
CA LYS A 631 13.31 26.75 10.85
C LYS A 631 14.00 26.16 9.63
N LEU A 632 13.40 26.36 8.46
CA LEU A 632 14.00 26.08 7.16
C LEU A 632 14.36 27.40 6.48
N ALA A 633 15.64 27.65 6.27
CA ALA A 633 16.14 28.89 5.66
C ALA A 633 16.82 28.62 4.33
N ARG A 634 16.83 29.63 3.44
CA ARG A 634 17.67 29.58 2.25
C ARG A 634 19.14 29.69 2.63
N ASP A 635 19.98 29.01 1.87
CA ASP A 635 21.44 29.13 1.92
C ASP A 635 21.96 29.49 0.52
N GLY A 636 22.48 30.72 0.39
CA GLY A 636 23.07 31.24 -0.85
C GLY A 636 22.09 31.63 -1.98
N ARG A 637 21.07 30.83 -2.28
CA ARG A 637 20.19 30.98 -3.47
C ARG A 637 18.70 30.88 -3.18
N ASP A 638 17.87 31.20 -4.16
CA ASP A 638 16.42 31.00 -4.09
C ASP A 638 16.09 29.52 -4.31
N VAL A 639 15.23 28.96 -3.46
CA VAL A 639 14.89 27.53 -3.47
C VAL A 639 13.40 27.34 -3.23
N ALA A 640 12.76 26.48 -4.03
CA ALA A 640 11.38 26.06 -3.83
C ALA A 640 11.30 25.02 -2.69
N VAL A 641 10.39 25.24 -1.75
CA VAL A 641 10.20 24.41 -0.55
C VAL A 641 8.72 24.13 -0.34
N HIS A 642 8.41 23.09 0.43
CA HIS A 642 7.07 22.86 0.94
C HIS A 642 6.68 23.98 1.91
N ARG A 643 5.44 24.45 1.85
CA ARG A 643 4.92 25.47 2.77
C ARG A 643 4.77 24.94 4.20
N ASP A 644 4.49 23.65 4.34
CA ASP A 644 4.26 22.98 5.61
C ASP A 644 5.58 22.37 6.13
N LEU A 645 5.96 22.78 7.35
CA LEU A 645 7.11 22.21 8.08
C LEU A 645 6.68 21.40 9.30
N SER A 646 5.38 21.16 9.45
CA SER A 646 4.82 20.38 10.54
C SER A 646 5.35 18.95 10.45
N PRO A 647 5.78 18.33 11.56
CA PRO A 647 6.08 16.90 11.59
C PRO A 647 4.82 16.03 11.44
N LYS A 648 3.61 16.63 11.38
CA LYS A 648 2.37 15.97 10.95
C LYS A 648 2.30 15.74 9.44
N SER A 649 3.10 16.48 8.67
CA SER A 649 3.28 16.30 7.23
C SER A 649 4.27 15.16 6.93
N GLU A 650 4.33 14.76 5.66
CA GLU A 650 5.30 13.77 5.17
C GLU A 650 6.71 14.36 4.92
N TYR A 651 6.88 15.69 5.00
CA TYR A 651 8.11 16.36 4.57
C TYR A 651 9.17 16.46 5.67
N VAL A 652 8.77 16.37 6.95
CA VAL A 652 9.65 16.54 8.11
C VAL A 652 9.55 15.33 9.04
N THR A 653 10.69 14.68 9.30
CA THR A 653 10.82 13.60 10.29
C THR A 653 11.70 14.07 11.44
N VAL A 654 11.32 13.76 12.69
CA VAL A 654 12.09 14.13 13.89
C VAL A 654 12.51 12.87 14.64
N ALA A 655 13.78 12.79 15.08
CA ALA A 655 14.28 11.78 16.00
C ALA A 655 14.55 12.37 17.37
N ILE A 656 14.20 11.63 18.42
CA ILE A 656 14.34 11.99 19.82
C ILE A 656 15.17 10.89 20.49
N THR A 657 16.33 11.27 21.00
CA THR A 657 17.19 10.41 21.82
C THR A 657 17.03 10.79 23.28
N ALA A 658 16.53 9.85 24.07
CA ALA A 658 16.33 9.99 25.51
C ALA A 658 17.67 10.04 26.27
N PRO A 659 17.69 10.51 27.54
CA PRO A 659 18.88 10.50 28.39
C PRO A 659 19.51 9.11 28.56
N SER A 660 18.72 8.05 28.43
CA SER A 660 19.17 6.65 28.44
C SER A 660 20.00 6.25 27.20
N GLY A 661 20.02 7.08 26.16
CA GLY A 661 20.60 6.79 24.86
C GLY A 661 19.65 6.10 23.88
N ALA A 662 18.40 5.82 24.27
CA ALA A 662 17.41 5.23 23.38
C ALA A 662 16.88 6.28 22.39
N THR A 663 16.99 6.00 21.08
CA THR A 663 16.47 6.86 20.01
C THR A 663 15.13 6.35 19.50
N ARG A 664 14.15 7.25 19.39
CA ARG A 664 12.82 7.00 18.83
C ARG A 664 12.50 8.08 17.79
N LEU A 665 11.88 7.71 16.68
CA LEU A 665 11.31 8.71 15.78
C LEU A 665 10.02 9.27 16.40
N PHE A 666 9.87 10.59 16.38
CA PHE A 666 8.62 11.22 16.75
C PHE A 666 7.56 10.90 15.70
N ARG A 667 6.44 10.34 16.15
CA ARG A 667 5.31 10.02 15.30
C ARG A 667 4.09 10.84 15.76
N PRO A 668 3.52 11.70 14.91
CA PRO A 668 2.47 12.65 15.27
C PRO A 668 1.09 11.99 15.36
N LEU A 669 0.30 12.30 16.40
CA LEU A 669 -1.01 11.69 16.68
C LEU A 669 -1.96 11.54 15.47
N ALA A 670 -2.00 12.54 14.60
CA ALA A 670 -2.67 12.48 13.31
C ALA A 670 -1.70 12.91 12.19
N ARG A 671 -1.64 12.13 11.11
CA ARG A 671 -0.87 12.47 9.90
C ARG A 671 -1.74 13.23 8.91
N GLN A 672 -1.16 14.21 8.23
CA GLN A 672 -1.86 15.05 7.25
C GLN A 672 -1.52 14.61 5.81
N CYS A 673 -2.54 14.28 5.04
CA CYS A 673 -2.47 13.91 3.61
C CYS A 673 -2.86 15.12 2.75
N GLY A 674 -2.04 16.18 2.74
CA GLY A 674 -2.37 17.47 2.11
C GLY A 674 -1.97 17.64 0.65
N GLY A 675 -1.51 16.58 -0.03
CA GLY A 675 -0.76 16.66 -1.28
C GLY A 675 -1.54 17.00 -2.56
N HIS A 676 -2.84 17.32 -2.53
CA HIS A 676 -3.69 17.32 -3.73
C HIS A 676 -3.84 18.67 -4.47
N GLY A 677 -3.04 19.71 -4.16
CA GLY A 677 -3.18 21.04 -4.78
C GLY A 677 -1.88 21.69 -5.27
N GLU A 678 -1.98 22.56 -6.29
CA GLU A 678 -0.89 23.41 -6.81
C GLU A 678 -0.35 24.41 -5.78
N ASP A 679 -1.05 24.60 -4.65
CA ASP A 679 -0.78 25.63 -3.63
C ASP A 679 0.15 25.16 -2.47
N SER A 680 0.82 24.00 -2.64
CA SER A 680 1.63 23.32 -1.60
C SER A 680 3.09 23.80 -1.51
N LEU A 681 3.58 24.55 -2.50
CA LEU A 681 4.96 25.03 -2.60
C LEU A 681 5.08 26.55 -2.37
N THR A 682 6.25 26.99 -1.91
CA THR A 682 6.65 28.40 -1.87
C THR A 682 8.14 28.52 -2.15
N THR A 683 8.58 29.68 -2.63
CA THR A 683 10.01 29.95 -2.83
C THR A 683 10.57 30.75 -1.65
N LEU A 684 11.67 30.28 -1.07
CA LEU A 684 12.48 31.08 -0.14
C LEU A 684 13.37 32.03 -0.96
N THR A 685 13.23 33.33 -0.75
CA THR A 685 13.95 34.38 -1.48
C THR A 685 14.69 35.30 -0.52
N ALA A 686 15.46 36.26 -1.03
CA ALA A 686 16.07 37.29 -0.19
C ALA A 686 15.04 38.05 0.68
N ASP A 687 13.84 38.30 0.17
CA ASP A 687 12.77 39.03 0.86
C ASP A 687 11.97 38.16 1.84
N ARG A 688 11.93 36.84 1.60
CA ARG A 688 11.34 35.82 2.49
C ARG A 688 12.34 34.68 2.71
N PRO A 689 13.36 34.87 3.57
CA PRO A 689 14.52 33.97 3.61
C PRO A 689 14.29 32.68 4.40
N ALA A 690 13.19 32.53 5.14
CA ALA A 690 12.92 31.33 5.93
C ALA A 690 11.43 31.08 6.19
N LEU A 691 11.10 29.82 6.47
CA LEU A 691 9.86 29.35 7.06
C LEU A 691 10.10 28.89 8.51
N TYR A 692 9.05 28.98 9.33
CA TYR A 692 9.08 28.65 10.76
C TYR A 692 7.85 27.84 11.13
N GLU A 693 8.03 26.85 12.00
CA GLU A 693 6.96 26.03 12.57
C GLU A 693 7.23 25.74 14.06
N SER A 694 6.18 25.60 14.85
CA SER A 694 6.28 25.12 16.23
C SER A 694 5.71 23.71 16.34
N ALA A 695 6.59 22.74 16.49
CA ALA A 695 6.25 21.35 16.63
C ALA A 695 6.07 20.96 18.10
N TYR A 696 4.86 20.55 18.50
CA TYR A 696 4.67 19.83 19.76
C TYR A 696 5.23 18.41 19.62
N LEU A 697 6.18 18.05 20.48
CA LEU A 697 6.87 16.76 20.51
C LEU A 697 6.67 15.99 21.83
N GLY A 698 5.93 16.55 22.80
CA GLY A 698 5.77 15.95 24.13
C GLY A 698 5.16 14.55 24.08
N SER A 699 4.10 14.39 23.29
CA SER A 699 3.35 13.15 23.11
C SER A 699 2.95 12.94 21.65
N GLY A 700 2.89 11.68 21.23
CA GLY A 700 2.51 11.26 19.87
C GLY A 700 2.13 9.77 19.84
N ALA A 701 2.27 9.11 18.69
CA ALA A 701 1.85 7.73 18.46
C ALA A 701 2.32 6.75 19.52
N ASP A 702 3.57 6.92 19.94
CA ASP A 702 4.24 5.98 20.79
C ASP A 702 4.10 6.40 22.29
N GLY A 703 3.10 7.22 22.62
CA GLY A 703 2.87 7.79 23.94
C GLY A 703 3.76 8.99 24.23
N GLN A 704 4.20 9.13 25.48
CA GLN A 704 5.10 10.22 25.90
C GLN A 704 6.54 10.01 25.42
N TYR A 705 7.16 11.08 24.92
CA TYR A 705 8.56 11.05 24.44
C TYR A 705 9.56 11.65 25.44
N PHE A 706 9.09 12.48 26.39
CA PHE A 706 9.92 13.20 27.35
C PHE A 706 9.53 12.85 28.78
N THR A 707 9.70 11.59 29.17
CA THR A 707 9.26 11.05 30.47
C THR A 707 10.23 11.26 31.61
N ASP A 708 11.53 11.33 31.29
CA ASP A 708 12.60 11.40 32.28
C ASP A 708 13.21 12.81 32.32
N PRO A 709 13.56 13.35 33.50
CA PRO A 709 14.44 14.50 33.62
C PRO A 709 15.82 14.20 33.01
N GLY A 710 16.41 15.16 32.30
CA GLY A 710 17.74 14.97 31.71
C GLY A 710 17.98 15.73 30.41
N LEU A 711 19.05 15.34 29.71
CA LEU A 711 19.41 15.88 28.40
C LEU A 711 18.94 14.92 27.31
N TYR A 712 18.08 15.43 26.43
CA TYR A 712 17.63 14.76 25.22
C TYR A 712 18.38 15.35 24.03
N THR A 713 18.57 14.54 22.99
CA THR A 713 19.02 15.01 21.69
C THR A 713 17.88 14.91 20.70
N VAL A 714 17.58 16.00 20.00
CA VAL A 714 16.55 16.06 18.96
C VAL A 714 17.21 16.42 17.64
N ARG A 715 16.87 15.68 16.58
CA ARG A 715 17.36 15.91 15.21
C ARG A 715 16.20 15.84 14.23
N ALA A 716 16.22 16.64 13.18
CA ALA A 716 15.20 16.63 12.13
C ALA A 716 15.80 16.36 10.75
N LEU A 717 14.99 15.75 9.89
CA LEU A 717 15.23 15.55 8.48
C LEU A 717 14.08 16.19 7.70
N TYR A 718 14.41 17.07 6.76
CA TYR A 718 13.48 17.63 5.79
C TYR A 718 13.77 17.08 4.40
N ILE A 719 12.72 16.71 3.66
CA ILE A 719 12.79 16.30 2.26
C ILE A 719 12.28 17.44 1.37
N ALA A 720 13.16 18.00 0.53
CA ALA A 720 12.82 19.06 -0.40
C ALA A 720 12.02 18.54 -1.60
N PRO A 721 11.31 19.42 -2.36
CA PRO A 721 10.51 19.01 -3.52
C PRO A 721 11.28 18.29 -4.63
N ASP A 722 12.59 18.57 -4.75
CA ASP A 722 13.52 17.95 -5.68
C ASP A 722 14.09 16.60 -5.18
N GLY A 723 13.74 16.20 -3.96
CA GLY A 723 14.22 14.97 -3.31
C GLY A 723 15.46 15.15 -2.42
N SER A 724 16.01 16.37 -2.33
CA SER A 724 17.16 16.65 -1.47
C SER A 724 16.83 16.41 0.01
N ARG A 725 17.82 15.91 0.76
CA ARG A 725 17.72 15.62 2.20
C ARG A 725 18.48 16.68 2.99
N VAL A 726 17.77 17.45 3.80
CA VAL A 726 18.35 18.50 4.66
C VAL A 726 18.24 18.05 6.10
N VAL A 727 19.38 17.79 6.76
CA VAL A 727 19.43 17.28 8.14
C VAL A 727 19.83 18.40 9.08
N SER A 728 19.11 18.56 10.19
CA SER A 728 19.47 19.55 11.21
C SER A 728 20.71 19.13 12.00
N PRO A 729 21.46 20.08 12.57
CA PRO A 729 22.34 19.79 13.69
C PRO A 729 21.56 19.19 14.88
N ASP A 730 22.28 18.56 15.80
CA ASP A 730 21.70 18.08 17.06
C ASP A 730 21.27 19.25 17.94
N LEU A 731 19.99 19.26 18.34
CA LEU A 731 19.48 20.13 19.38
C LEU A 731 19.49 19.39 20.71
N THR A 732 20.19 19.92 21.71
CA THR A 732 20.07 19.44 23.09
C THR A 732 18.87 20.08 23.77
N VAL A 733 17.88 19.27 24.14
CA VAL A 733 16.72 19.69 24.94
C VAL A 733 16.93 19.26 26.38
N ARG A 734 16.77 20.19 27.33
CA ARG A 734 16.94 19.91 28.77
C ARG A 734 15.58 19.88 29.46
N ILE A 735 15.25 18.74 30.05
CA ILE A 735 14.12 18.58 30.98
C ILE A 735 14.67 18.68 32.40
N ARG A 736 14.18 19.65 33.19
CA ARG A 736 14.61 19.88 34.57
C ARG A 736 13.98 18.87 35.53
N LEU A 737 14.64 18.64 36.66
CA LEU A 737 14.05 17.92 37.79
C LEU A 737 12.93 18.76 38.43
N PRO A 738 11.88 18.12 39.00
CA PRO A 738 10.90 18.84 39.81
C PRO A 738 11.59 19.44 41.05
N ARG A 739 11.21 20.67 41.45
CA ARG A 739 11.88 21.35 42.58
C ARG A 739 11.30 20.92 43.94
N ASN A 740 10.05 20.48 43.96
CA ASN A 740 9.30 20.07 45.14
C ASN A 740 8.19 19.07 44.73
N ALA A 741 7.41 18.59 45.71
CA ALA A 741 6.33 17.65 45.47
C ALA A 741 5.20 18.23 44.60
N ASP A 742 4.83 19.50 44.78
CA ASP A 742 3.78 20.13 43.97
C ASP A 742 4.19 20.26 42.49
N ASP A 743 5.46 20.59 42.21
CA ASP A 743 6.03 20.60 40.86
C ASP A 743 6.03 19.18 40.24
N GLN A 744 6.23 18.15 41.05
CA GLN A 744 6.20 16.75 40.60
C GLN A 744 4.77 16.32 40.28
N ASP A 745 3.83 16.51 41.23
CA ASP A 745 2.41 16.17 41.07
C ASP A 745 1.80 16.89 39.86
N ALA A 746 2.06 18.20 39.71
CA ALA A 746 1.59 18.98 38.56
C ALA A 746 2.18 18.48 37.23
N GLY A 747 3.43 18.03 37.24
CA GLY A 747 4.09 17.44 36.07
C GLY A 747 3.47 16.10 35.69
N GLU A 748 3.27 15.20 36.66
CA GLU A 748 2.72 13.85 36.45
C GLU A 748 1.32 13.89 35.81
N LEU A 749 0.48 14.88 36.14
CA LEU A 749 -0.83 15.10 35.53
C LEU A 749 -0.77 15.36 34.01
N LEU A 750 0.33 15.92 33.48
CA LEU A 750 0.52 16.14 32.04
C LEU A 750 1.24 14.98 31.34
N MET A 751 1.74 14.02 32.11
CA MET A 751 2.55 12.90 31.61
C MET A 751 1.76 11.60 31.46
N SER A 752 0.45 11.60 31.77
CA SER A 752 -0.43 10.50 31.37
C SER A 752 -0.56 10.46 29.84
N ASP A 753 -0.72 9.27 29.26
CA ASP A 753 -0.90 9.14 27.80
C ASP A 753 -2.16 9.89 27.31
N GLN A 754 -3.22 9.90 28.13
CA GLN A 754 -4.45 10.64 27.79
C GLN A 754 -4.26 12.16 27.85
N ALA A 755 -3.54 12.69 28.85
CA ALA A 755 -3.22 14.11 28.92
C ALA A 755 -2.32 14.54 27.74
N GLY A 756 -1.33 13.73 27.38
CA GLY A 756 -0.51 13.93 26.17
C GLY A 756 -1.34 13.99 24.88
N ASN A 757 -2.30 13.07 24.72
CA ASN A 757 -3.22 13.07 23.59
C ASN A 757 -4.09 14.34 23.55
N LEU A 758 -4.60 14.78 24.69
CA LEU A 758 -5.37 16.02 24.79
C LEU A 758 -4.51 17.24 24.42
N MET A 759 -3.24 17.28 24.81
CA MET A 759 -2.32 18.35 24.38
C MET A 759 -2.10 18.35 22.86
N ALA A 760 -1.91 17.17 22.25
CA ALA A 760 -1.73 17.04 20.80
C ALA A 760 -2.98 17.42 19.98
N LEU A 761 -4.18 17.18 20.53
CA LEU A 761 -5.49 17.47 19.93
C LEU A 761 -6.05 18.86 20.28
N LEU A 762 -5.38 19.58 21.18
CA LEU A 762 -5.88 20.80 21.83
C LEU A 762 -7.26 20.58 22.49
N GLY A 763 -7.35 19.53 23.29
CA GLY A 763 -8.51 19.03 24.04
C GLY A 763 -9.38 18.04 23.25
N SER A 764 -10.36 17.41 23.91
CA SER A 764 -11.36 16.50 23.30
C SER A 764 -12.50 16.20 24.29
N ASP A 765 -13.73 16.04 23.79
CA ASP A 765 -14.90 15.59 24.58
C ASP A 765 -15.08 14.06 24.56
N SER A 766 -14.11 13.32 24.00
CA SER A 766 -14.18 11.86 23.90
C SER A 766 -14.21 11.19 25.28
N PRO A 767 -15.19 10.31 25.58
CA PRO A 767 -15.22 9.55 26.83
C PRO A 767 -13.96 8.71 27.07
N ALA A 768 -13.27 8.29 26.01
CA ALA A 768 -12.02 7.55 26.10
C ALA A 768 -10.87 8.38 26.69
N LEU A 769 -10.96 9.72 26.64
CA LEU A 769 -9.98 10.66 27.16
C LEU A 769 -10.45 11.32 28.47
N GLN A 770 -11.50 10.76 29.11
CA GLN A 770 -12.10 11.36 30.31
C GLN A 770 -11.12 11.43 31.49
N SER A 771 -10.21 10.46 31.64
CA SER A 771 -9.19 10.53 32.69
C SER A 771 -8.21 11.66 32.42
N GLY A 772 -7.73 11.81 31.18
CA GLY A 772 -6.89 12.93 30.82
C GLY A 772 -7.58 14.28 31.01
N ASN A 773 -8.88 14.38 30.71
CA ASN A 773 -9.64 15.60 30.98
C ASN A 773 -9.73 15.89 32.48
N ALA A 774 -9.91 14.86 33.31
CA ALA A 774 -9.86 14.99 34.76
C ALA A 774 -8.47 15.44 35.24
N ASP A 775 -7.39 14.91 34.66
CA ASP A 775 -6.01 15.32 34.98
C ASP A 775 -5.79 16.82 34.66
N LEU A 776 -6.26 17.30 33.49
CA LEU A 776 -6.18 18.71 33.11
C LEU A 776 -7.02 19.63 34.01
N THR A 777 -8.19 19.16 34.45
CA THR A 777 -9.03 19.88 35.41
C THR A 777 -8.35 19.93 36.77
N GLU A 778 -7.83 18.82 37.28
CA GLU A 778 -7.10 18.78 38.55
C GLU A 778 -5.89 19.71 38.51
N LEU A 779 -5.14 19.73 37.41
CA LEU A 779 -4.00 20.65 37.25
C LEU A 779 -4.44 22.12 37.40
N SER A 780 -5.56 22.48 36.78
CA SER A 780 -6.06 23.85 36.79
C SER A 780 -6.68 24.25 38.14
N ASP A 781 -7.32 23.31 38.84
CA ASP A 781 -8.04 23.55 40.09
C ASP A 781 -7.11 23.49 41.31
N ARG A 782 -6.23 22.49 41.36
CA ARG A 782 -5.30 22.26 42.48
C ARG A 782 -4.05 23.12 42.37
N PHE A 783 -3.59 23.40 41.15
CA PHE A 783 -2.35 24.15 40.90
C PHE A 783 -2.56 25.39 40.00
N PRO A 784 -3.53 26.29 40.31
CA PRO A 784 -3.93 27.39 39.42
C PRO A 784 -2.83 28.41 39.13
N ASP A 785 -1.86 28.57 40.05
CA ASP A 785 -0.72 29.49 39.92
C ASP A 785 0.54 28.79 39.41
N HIS A 786 0.51 27.47 39.22
CA HIS A 786 1.66 26.73 38.72
C HIS A 786 1.88 27.02 37.22
N PRO A 787 3.12 27.18 36.75
CA PRO A 787 3.41 27.51 35.34
C PRO A 787 2.81 26.50 34.34
N LEU A 788 2.62 25.24 34.74
CA LEU A 788 2.04 24.21 33.87
C LEU A 788 0.53 24.35 33.64
N ALA A 789 -0.20 25.05 34.52
CA ALA A 789 -1.64 25.27 34.36
C ALA A 789 -1.99 26.06 33.08
N VAL A 790 -1.02 26.75 32.48
CA VAL A 790 -1.20 27.41 31.17
C VAL A 790 -1.59 26.41 30.06
N TYR A 791 -1.09 25.17 30.14
CA TYR A 791 -1.28 24.16 29.09
C TYR A 791 -2.66 23.50 29.18
N SER A 792 -3.13 23.20 30.40
CA SER A 792 -4.51 22.74 30.62
C SER A 792 -5.51 23.80 30.17
N ARG A 793 -5.31 25.06 30.56
CA ARG A 793 -6.14 26.19 30.13
C ARG A 793 -6.17 26.36 28.61
N LEU A 794 -5.02 26.19 27.95
CA LEU A 794 -4.97 26.23 26.48
C LEU A 794 -5.82 25.11 25.86
N ALA A 795 -5.62 23.86 26.29
CA ALA A 795 -6.32 22.70 25.73
C ALA A 795 -7.84 22.76 26.02
N GLN A 796 -8.22 23.06 27.26
CA GLN A 796 -9.62 23.19 27.68
C GLN A 796 -10.30 24.35 26.95
N GLY A 797 -9.69 25.54 26.92
CA GLY A 797 -10.25 26.70 26.24
C GLY A 797 -10.36 26.52 24.72
N ALA A 798 -9.37 25.86 24.10
CA ALA A 798 -9.41 25.55 22.67
C ALA A 798 -10.55 24.58 22.31
N ASN A 799 -10.81 23.59 23.16
CA ASN A 799 -11.90 22.64 23.02
C ASN A 799 -13.27 23.27 23.31
N ALA A 800 -13.40 24.04 24.39
CA ALA A 800 -14.64 24.74 24.74
C ALA A 800 -15.10 25.68 23.62
N GLY A 801 -14.17 26.38 22.96
CA GLY A 801 -14.45 27.38 21.92
C GLY A 801 -14.78 26.83 20.53
N ARG A 802 -14.73 25.51 20.33
CA ARG A 802 -15.19 24.83 19.11
C ARG A 802 -16.54 24.13 19.37
N HIS A 803 -17.28 23.90 18.29
CA HIS A 803 -18.35 22.92 18.35
C HIS A 803 -17.69 21.53 18.48
N TYR A 804 -18.42 20.55 19.00
CA TYR A 804 -17.95 19.16 19.03
C TYR A 804 -19.08 18.24 18.58
N GLN A 805 -18.86 17.48 17.52
CA GLN A 805 -19.82 16.55 16.96
C GLN A 805 -19.61 15.15 17.56
N HIS A 806 -20.68 14.55 18.05
CA HIS A 806 -20.71 13.15 18.48
C HIS A 806 -21.75 12.40 17.66
N VAL A 807 -21.45 11.16 17.28
CA VAL A 807 -22.51 10.25 16.81
C VAL A 807 -22.96 9.40 17.99
N ARG A 808 -24.28 9.42 18.25
CA ARG A 808 -24.92 8.60 19.27
C ARG A 808 -26.32 8.22 18.81
N ASP A 809 -26.67 6.96 18.97
CA ASP A 809 -27.97 6.40 18.56
C ASP A 809 -28.28 6.66 17.07
N GLY A 810 -27.26 6.58 16.22
CA GLY A 810 -27.38 6.81 14.77
C GLY A 810 -27.64 8.26 14.36
N ARG A 811 -27.44 9.22 15.27
CA ARG A 811 -27.64 10.67 15.04
C ARG A 811 -26.41 11.46 15.43
N ILE A 812 -26.14 12.53 14.68
CA ILE A 812 -25.11 13.52 15.02
C ILE A 812 -25.68 14.48 16.06
N HIS A 813 -25.06 14.55 17.22
CA HIS A 813 -25.32 15.54 18.27
C HIS A 813 -24.17 16.55 18.27
N VAL A 814 -24.48 17.84 18.32
CA VAL A 814 -23.45 18.89 18.36
C VAL A 814 -23.49 19.65 19.67
N ARG A 815 -22.41 19.55 20.45
CA ARG A 815 -22.14 20.49 21.53
C ARG A 815 -21.77 21.83 20.90
N GLN A 816 -22.55 22.86 21.20
CA GLN A 816 -22.22 24.23 20.79
C GLN A 816 -20.99 24.74 21.55
N PRO A 817 -20.21 25.65 20.94
CA PRO A 817 -19.10 26.30 21.66
C PRO A 817 -19.57 26.91 22.99
N ASP A 818 -18.88 26.61 24.08
CA ASP A 818 -19.03 27.35 25.33
C ASP A 818 -18.10 28.56 25.26
N THR A 819 -18.60 29.65 24.70
CA THR A 819 -17.80 30.86 24.49
C THR A 819 -17.35 31.48 25.80
N LYS A 820 -18.11 31.32 26.89
CA LYS A 820 -17.78 31.90 28.20
C LYS A 820 -16.59 31.17 28.84
N ASP A 821 -16.64 29.85 28.89
CA ASP A 821 -15.52 29.07 29.42
C ASP A 821 -14.29 29.23 28.52
N ALA A 822 -14.47 29.13 27.20
CA ALA A 822 -13.38 29.32 26.25
C ALA A 822 -12.66 30.67 26.39
N ILE A 823 -13.41 31.78 26.54
CA ILE A 823 -12.81 33.11 26.79
C ILE A 823 -12.04 33.10 28.11
N THR A 824 -12.62 32.53 29.17
CA THR A 824 -12.00 32.48 30.50
C THR A 824 -10.66 31.73 30.46
N GLN A 825 -10.66 30.50 29.93
CA GLN A 825 -9.47 29.65 29.87
C GLN A 825 -8.40 30.22 28.92
N LEU A 826 -8.78 30.65 27.71
CA LEU A 826 -7.83 31.19 26.74
C LEU A 826 -7.24 32.53 27.19
N THR A 827 -8.01 33.39 27.86
CA THR A 827 -7.50 34.65 28.43
C THR A 827 -6.46 34.35 29.50
N ALA A 828 -6.76 33.44 30.42
CA ALA A 828 -5.82 33.03 31.46
C ALA A 828 -4.53 32.41 30.88
N ALA A 829 -4.63 31.61 29.82
CA ALA A 829 -3.48 31.05 29.13
C ALA A 829 -2.63 32.13 28.41
N VAL A 830 -3.30 33.08 27.75
CA VAL A 830 -2.67 34.19 27.03
C VAL A 830 -1.96 35.14 28.00
N ASP A 831 -2.64 35.58 29.06
CA ASP A 831 -2.09 36.53 30.04
C ASP A 831 -0.85 35.96 30.73
N ALA A 832 -0.91 34.70 31.16
CA ALA A 832 0.23 33.99 31.75
C ALA A 832 1.43 33.84 30.79
N SER A 833 1.18 33.88 29.47
CA SER A 833 2.21 33.68 28.43
C SER A 833 2.77 34.97 27.84
N THR A 834 2.25 36.14 28.24
CA THR A 834 2.80 37.42 27.77
C THR A 834 4.14 37.78 28.43
N GLY A 835 4.48 37.13 29.54
CA GLY A 835 5.77 37.22 30.20
C GLY A 835 6.89 36.36 29.56
N PRO A 836 8.01 36.14 30.26
CA PRO A 836 9.10 35.27 29.79
C PRO A 836 8.80 33.77 29.90
N GLU A 837 7.77 33.41 30.68
CA GLU A 837 7.32 32.03 30.91
C GLU A 837 6.02 31.75 30.13
N GLY A 838 5.60 30.48 30.06
CA GLY A 838 4.37 30.06 29.38
C GLY A 838 4.55 29.59 27.94
N LEU A 839 3.54 29.81 27.11
CA LEU A 839 3.50 29.34 25.71
C LEU A 839 4.59 29.99 24.86
N ASN A 840 5.18 29.22 23.93
CA ASN A 840 6.12 29.76 22.96
C ASN A 840 5.44 30.78 22.02
N GLY A 841 6.23 31.64 21.35
CA GLY A 841 5.69 32.75 20.57
C GLY A 841 4.71 32.35 19.46
N ILE A 842 4.99 31.26 18.74
CA ILE A 842 4.10 30.76 17.67
C ILE A 842 2.79 30.24 18.27
N THR A 843 2.86 29.50 19.38
CA THR A 843 1.68 28.96 20.07
C THR A 843 0.85 30.06 20.72
N LEU A 844 1.48 31.08 21.31
CA LEU A 844 0.82 32.25 21.85
C LEU A 844 0.07 33.04 20.77
N ASN A 845 0.69 33.23 19.61
CA ASN A 845 0.04 33.83 18.44
C ASN A 845 -1.22 33.04 18.03
N ALA A 846 -1.11 31.71 17.92
CA ALA A 846 -2.26 30.86 17.62
C ALA A 846 -3.37 30.93 18.69
N ALA A 847 -3.00 30.96 19.97
CA ALA A 847 -3.92 31.10 21.10
C ALA A 847 -4.66 32.45 21.08
N MET A 848 -3.96 33.57 20.81
CA MET A 848 -4.56 34.90 20.70
C MET A 848 -5.54 35.00 19.53
N ARG A 849 -5.23 34.45 18.35
CA ARG A 849 -6.18 34.39 17.23
C ARG A 849 -7.40 33.53 17.55
N ARG A 850 -7.21 32.43 18.28
CA ARG A 850 -8.31 31.58 18.73
C ARG A 850 -9.20 32.32 19.72
N LEU A 851 -8.61 33.04 20.68
CA LEU A 851 -9.35 33.91 21.61
C LEU A 851 -10.16 34.97 20.87
N ALA A 852 -9.57 35.66 19.88
CA ALA A 852 -10.29 36.63 19.05
C ALA A 852 -11.47 35.99 18.30
N THR A 853 -11.28 34.77 17.76
CA THR A 853 -12.35 34.02 17.10
C THR A 853 -13.49 33.69 18.06
N VAL A 854 -13.18 33.32 19.32
CA VAL A 854 -14.19 33.02 20.33
C VAL A 854 -14.92 34.29 20.79
N HIS A 855 -14.23 35.42 20.96
CA HIS A 855 -14.89 36.71 21.23
C HIS A 855 -15.89 37.08 20.13
N ALA A 856 -15.51 36.91 18.86
CA ALA A 856 -16.42 37.15 17.74
C ALA A 856 -17.63 36.18 17.75
N LYS A 857 -17.42 34.89 18.08
CA LYS A 857 -18.52 33.93 18.27
C LYS A 857 -19.45 34.31 19.43
N ALA A 858 -18.94 34.96 20.46
CA ALA A 858 -19.72 35.51 21.56
C ALA A 858 -20.46 36.82 21.21
N GLY A 859 -20.26 37.35 20.00
CA GLY A 859 -20.82 38.63 19.54
C GLY A 859 -19.99 39.86 19.93
N ASP A 860 -18.84 39.69 20.57
CA ASP A 860 -17.95 40.77 21.00
C ASP A 860 -16.84 41.02 19.96
N HIS A 861 -17.23 41.64 18.85
CA HIS A 861 -16.30 41.97 17.77
C HIS A 861 -15.26 43.03 18.17
N THR A 862 -15.57 43.87 19.17
CA THR A 862 -14.62 44.84 19.72
C THR A 862 -13.50 44.14 20.45
N ALA A 863 -13.80 43.25 21.41
CA ALA A 863 -12.78 42.48 22.12
C ALA A 863 -11.98 41.56 21.18
N ALA A 864 -12.63 41.04 20.12
CA ALA A 864 -11.94 40.28 19.09
C ALA A 864 -10.89 41.13 18.33
N GLY A 865 -11.26 42.36 17.96
CA GLY A 865 -10.35 43.34 17.35
C GLY A 865 -9.21 43.72 18.28
N ASP A 866 -9.52 44.05 19.53
CA ASP A 866 -8.55 44.44 20.55
C ASP A 866 -7.54 43.31 20.84
N THR A 867 -7.99 42.05 20.83
CA THR A 867 -7.12 40.88 21.00
C THR A 867 -6.10 40.76 19.86
N LEU A 868 -6.52 40.99 18.61
CA LEU A 868 -5.64 40.95 17.44
C LEU A 868 -4.64 42.13 17.45
N ASP A 869 -5.07 43.31 17.87
CA ASP A 869 -4.19 44.48 17.98
C ASP A 869 -3.18 44.30 19.13
N ARG A 870 -3.62 43.75 20.26
CA ARG A 870 -2.75 43.33 21.38
C ARG A 870 -1.71 42.31 20.92
N MET A 871 -2.10 41.32 20.10
CA MET A 871 -1.20 40.31 19.54
C MET A 871 -0.10 40.96 18.69
N VAL A 872 -0.47 41.80 17.72
CA VAL A 872 0.50 42.51 16.86
C VAL A 872 1.42 43.40 17.69
N GLY A 873 0.86 44.17 18.64
CA GLY A 873 1.62 45.04 19.53
C GLY A 873 2.63 44.27 20.40
N HIS A 874 2.22 43.12 20.94
CA HIS A 874 3.07 42.26 21.74
C HIS A 874 4.29 41.76 20.96
N PHE A 875 4.10 41.18 19.78
CA PHE A 875 5.22 40.66 18.97
C PHE A 875 6.10 41.75 18.40
N ARG A 876 5.55 42.93 18.10
CA ARG A 876 6.34 44.12 17.73
C ARG A 876 7.28 44.55 18.86
N ALA A 877 6.81 44.54 20.10
CA ALA A 877 7.61 44.86 21.27
C ALA A 877 8.74 43.84 21.54
N ARG A 878 8.66 42.62 21.00
CA ARG A 878 9.72 41.59 21.09
C ARG A 878 10.82 41.72 20.02
N HIS A 879 10.77 42.77 19.18
CA HIS A 879 11.82 43.08 18.20
C HIS A 879 12.12 41.92 17.23
N LEU A 880 11.08 41.20 16.81
CA LEU A 880 11.19 40.10 15.83
C LEU A 880 11.64 40.62 14.44
N PRO A 881 12.23 39.75 13.58
CA PRO A 881 12.60 40.13 12.22
C PRO A 881 11.42 40.68 11.41
N ALA A 882 11.67 41.68 10.56
CA ALA A 882 10.63 42.36 9.79
C ALA A 882 9.72 41.41 8.95
N PRO A 883 10.25 40.37 8.27
CA PRO A 883 9.39 39.41 7.56
C PRO A 883 8.46 38.61 8.48
N VAL A 884 8.89 38.32 9.71
CA VAL A 884 8.07 37.61 10.72
C VAL A 884 6.95 38.52 11.21
N LEU A 885 7.24 39.80 11.48
CA LEU A 885 6.22 40.78 11.85
C LEU A 885 5.18 41.00 10.74
N ALA A 886 5.61 41.02 9.48
CA ALA A 886 4.70 41.10 8.34
C ALA A 886 3.78 39.87 8.25
N ALA A 887 4.30 38.67 8.50
CA ALA A 887 3.50 37.45 8.55
C ALA A 887 2.48 37.46 9.70
N ILE A 888 2.87 37.93 10.89
CA ILE A 888 1.96 38.06 12.05
C ILE A 888 0.85 39.08 11.74
N GLN A 889 1.18 40.20 11.10
CA GLN A 889 0.20 41.20 10.65
C GLN A 889 -0.80 40.59 9.66
N GLU A 890 -0.32 39.89 8.63
CA GLU A 890 -1.18 39.23 7.65
C GLU A 890 -2.08 38.16 8.29
N GLN A 891 -1.57 37.41 9.26
CA GLN A 891 -2.38 36.44 10.02
C GLN A 891 -3.47 37.13 10.84
N ALA A 892 -3.17 38.28 11.46
CA ALA A 892 -4.16 39.09 12.17
C ALA A 892 -5.25 39.60 11.21
N ASP A 893 -4.84 40.13 10.06
CA ASP A 893 -5.76 40.68 9.05
C ASP A 893 -6.61 39.60 8.38
N SER A 894 -6.02 38.43 8.10
CA SER A 894 -6.76 37.25 7.62
C SER A 894 -7.79 36.77 8.64
N THR A 895 -7.41 36.69 9.92
CA THR A 895 -8.35 36.35 11.01
C THR A 895 -9.47 37.38 11.11
N ARG A 896 -9.13 38.67 11.01
CA ARG A 896 -10.10 39.78 11.01
C ARG A 896 -11.12 39.66 9.87
N ARG A 897 -10.65 39.32 8.65
CA ARG A 897 -11.53 39.07 7.49
C ARG A 897 -12.46 37.86 7.70
N GLN A 898 -12.03 36.85 8.47
CA GLN A 898 -12.83 35.66 8.75
C GLN A 898 -13.90 35.88 9.84
N ILE A 899 -13.63 36.74 10.83
CA ILE A 899 -14.50 36.95 11.99
C ILE A 899 -15.48 38.12 11.84
N VAL A 900 -15.28 38.99 10.83
CA VAL A 900 -16.24 40.03 10.46
C VAL A 900 -17.28 39.42 9.52
N PRO A 901 -18.59 39.50 9.83
CA PRO A 901 -19.64 39.13 8.90
C PRO A 901 -19.58 40.06 7.68
N GLY A 902 -19.02 39.60 6.56
CA GLY A 902 -18.93 40.42 5.35
C GLY A 902 -20.27 40.55 4.63
N ASP A 903 -20.56 41.76 4.16
CA ASP A 903 -21.38 42.06 2.98
C ASP A 903 -21.05 41.09 1.83
N ARG A 904 -21.65 39.89 1.83
CA ARG A 904 -21.56 38.92 0.71
C ARG A 904 -22.42 39.33 -0.48
N HIS A 905 -22.57 40.63 -0.76
CA HIS A 905 -23.43 41.13 -1.84
C HIS A 905 -22.87 42.24 -2.75
N ARG A 906 -21.58 42.59 -2.70
CA ARG A 906 -21.01 43.59 -3.62
C ARG A 906 -19.62 43.26 -4.16
N GLU A 907 -19.47 42.14 -4.85
CA GLU A 907 -18.45 42.02 -5.90
C GLU A 907 -19.06 41.28 -7.10
N GLY A 908 -19.77 42.07 -7.92
CA GLY A 908 -20.44 41.66 -9.14
C GLY A 908 -20.80 42.92 -9.92
N GLY A 909 -19.79 43.76 -10.16
CA GLY A 909 -19.96 45.05 -10.81
C GLY A 909 -18.63 45.56 -11.33
N GLU A 910 -18.49 45.48 -12.65
CA GLU A 910 -17.53 46.20 -13.49
C GLU A 910 -16.05 45.82 -13.36
N ARG A 911 -15.59 45.01 -14.32
CA ARG A 911 -14.63 45.48 -15.33
C ARG A 911 -14.71 44.62 -16.60
N ALA A 912 -14.86 45.32 -17.71
CA ALA A 912 -14.85 44.85 -19.08
C ALA A 912 -13.47 44.33 -19.52
#